data_AF-A0A317UH10-F1
#
_entry.id   AF-A0A317UH10-F1
#
_cell.length_a   1.000
_cell.length_b   1.000
_cell.length_c   1.000
_cell.angle_alpha   90.00
_cell.angle_beta   90.00
_cell.angle_gamma   90.00
#
_symmetry.space_group_name_H-M   'P 1'
#
loop_
_entity.id
_entity.type
_entity.pdbx_description
1 polymer ?
#
loop_
_entity_poly.entity_id
_entity_poly.type
_entity_poly.pdbx_seq_one_letter_code
_entity_poly.pdbx_strand_id
1 'polypeptide(L)'
;MKKDFVSLAKARPDLAKEWNYEKNGDLKPEDVSCGSHKKVWWVQYDKSPVTGEVIDLEWEASIVGRAKSNYGNPIKSGYQVLKGYNDLATLRPDIASEWNYERNGNLKPDMVTCGSQRKVWWVQYKINDINNKIIKLEWEAVIATRIKGCQNPFDAGQCVLKGYNDLATLRPDIASEWNYKRNGNLRPDMVTCGANKKVWWVQYDKSPITGKMVTLEWEAYVNSRAMKGETNPFKLNRKILKGYNDLATIRPDLAKEWNYEKNGDLKPDIIGCGYKKNVWWIQYDKSPVTGETMALEWKASVVNRAINGLGNPYKSGQKVLKGYNDLSTLRPDIASEWNYERNGNLKPDMVTCGTHKKVWWIQYDKNPITGNEVKFEWQSSIQGRVNGNGNPYKSGQKVLKGYNDLSTLRPDIASEWNYERNGNLKPDMVTCGTDKKVWWKQYDKNPTTGEIMILEWKASIVNRVKGAQNPIKIGRLLLKGYNDLASLRPDLALEWDYKQNGNLKPDMVTCGLNKKVWWTQKVRDEKTGDIVEYKWKSSIYGRVKGNGNPYLTTYKGEEYIKQYLQKNNISFKAQQKFSDLLGTGDGHLSYDFSIPDEKYGYILIEYNGIQHYESVEYWGGEAALKKQKEHDKRKRDYAKKHGYKLITIKYTYDTYESVEEYLDKELKKLGVIDDTRKEENVNDAA
;
A
#
# COMPACT_ATOMS: atom_id res chain seq x y z
N MET A 1 27.93 -114.14 15.51
CA MET A 1 26.57 -114.07 16.09
C MET A 1 25.55 -114.06 14.96
N LYS A 2 24.73 -115.11 14.83
CA LYS A 2 23.55 -115.07 13.95
C LYS A 2 22.64 -113.96 14.50
N LYS A 3 22.39 -112.89 13.72
CA LYS A 3 21.38 -111.89 14.09
C LYS A 3 20.05 -112.61 14.10
N ASP A 4 19.42 -112.67 15.28
CA ASP A 4 18.07 -113.20 15.41
C ASP A 4 17.16 -112.50 14.40
N PHE A 5 16.40 -113.29 13.65
CA PHE A 5 15.40 -112.76 12.74
C PHE A 5 14.36 -112.01 13.58
N VAL A 6 14.33 -110.68 13.45
CA VAL A 6 13.28 -109.85 14.04
C VAL A 6 12.30 -109.50 12.94
N SER A 7 11.06 -109.95 13.08
CA SER A 7 9.99 -109.67 12.14
C SER A 7 9.59 -108.18 12.16
N LEU A 8 8.98 -107.72 11.07
CA LEU A 8 8.42 -106.37 10.95
C LEU A 8 7.37 -106.14 12.04
N ALA A 9 6.51 -107.13 12.30
CA ALA A 9 5.51 -107.10 13.37
C ALA A 9 6.12 -106.74 14.73
N LYS A 10 7.27 -107.35 15.07
CA LYS A 10 7.95 -107.15 16.36
C LYS A 10 8.77 -105.85 16.40
N ALA A 11 9.45 -105.50 15.31
CA ALA A 11 10.34 -104.34 15.26
C ALA A 11 9.64 -103.01 14.98
N ARG A 12 8.54 -103.03 14.21
CA ARG A 12 7.72 -101.85 13.86
C ARG A 12 6.22 -102.20 13.93
N PRO A 13 5.67 -102.40 15.14
CA PRO A 13 4.24 -102.68 15.32
C PRO A 13 3.32 -101.60 14.72
N ASP A 14 3.81 -100.36 14.64
CA ASP A 14 3.15 -99.24 13.98
C ASP A 14 2.98 -99.47 12.47
N LEU A 15 4.00 -99.98 11.79
CA LEU A 15 3.91 -100.32 10.36
C LEU A 15 3.10 -101.59 10.12
N ALA A 16 3.15 -102.56 11.05
CA ALA A 16 2.32 -103.76 10.97
C ALA A 16 0.82 -103.44 11.00
N LYS A 17 0.40 -102.38 11.71
CA LYS A 17 -1.00 -101.87 11.68
C LYS A 17 -1.40 -101.30 10.32
N GLU A 18 -0.43 -100.85 9.54
CA GLU A 18 -0.64 -100.32 8.19
C GLU A 18 -0.45 -101.39 7.11
N TRP A 19 -0.37 -102.67 7.49
CA TRP A 19 -0.26 -103.78 6.53
C TRP A 19 -1.62 -104.06 5.88
N ASN A 20 -1.65 -104.13 4.55
CA ASN A 20 -2.86 -104.54 3.84
C ASN A 20 -2.92 -106.07 3.76
N TYR A 21 -3.65 -106.69 4.69
CA TYR A 21 -3.73 -108.15 4.78
C TYR A 21 -4.48 -108.79 3.60
N GLU A 22 -5.41 -108.08 2.95
CA GLU A 22 -6.15 -108.60 1.80
C GLU A 22 -5.27 -108.64 0.54
N LYS A 23 -4.58 -107.53 0.23
CA LYS A 23 -3.78 -107.40 -1.00
C LYS A 23 -2.44 -108.11 -0.95
N ASN A 24 -1.90 -108.37 0.24
CA ASN A 24 -0.64 -109.11 0.39
C ASN A 24 -0.83 -110.63 0.46
N GLY A 25 -2.08 -111.12 0.42
CA GLY A 25 -2.40 -112.54 0.48
C GLY A 25 -1.81 -113.21 1.72
N ASP A 26 -1.12 -114.34 1.54
CA ASP A 26 -0.57 -115.14 2.64
C ASP A 26 0.66 -114.49 3.33
N LEU A 27 1.24 -113.42 2.77
CA LEU A 27 2.42 -112.78 3.33
C LEU A 27 2.05 -111.86 4.51
N LYS A 28 2.53 -112.18 5.71
CA LYS A 28 2.23 -111.43 6.94
C LYS A 28 3.43 -110.61 7.44
N PRO A 29 3.21 -109.55 8.26
CA PRO A 29 4.28 -108.79 8.90
C PRO A 29 5.24 -109.64 9.76
N GLU A 30 4.80 -110.81 10.23
CA GLU A 30 5.61 -111.77 10.98
C GLU A 30 6.66 -112.48 10.11
N ASP A 31 6.42 -112.59 8.80
CA ASP A 31 7.22 -113.39 7.86
C ASP A 31 8.38 -112.61 7.22
N VAL A 32 8.46 -111.30 7.48
CA VAL A 32 9.41 -110.39 6.81
C VAL A 32 10.16 -109.52 7.82
N SER A 33 11.41 -109.15 7.53
CA SER A 33 12.18 -108.23 8.36
C SER A 33 12.09 -106.78 7.90
N CYS A 34 12.32 -105.80 8.79
CA CYS A 34 12.39 -104.37 8.48
C CYS A 34 13.46 -103.98 7.44
N GLY A 35 14.38 -104.89 7.09
CA GLY A 35 15.40 -104.67 6.06
C GLY A 35 14.99 -105.15 4.67
N SER A 36 13.79 -105.73 4.50
CA SER A 36 13.36 -106.35 3.26
C SER A 36 13.12 -105.33 2.13
N HIS A 37 13.65 -105.61 0.94
CA HIS A 37 13.39 -104.82 -0.27
C HIS A 37 12.07 -105.21 -0.97
N LYS A 38 11.34 -106.22 -0.47
CA LYS A 38 10.04 -106.61 -1.03
C LYS A 38 9.07 -105.42 -0.98
N LYS A 39 8.40 -105.19 -2.11
CA LYS A 39 7.25 -104.29 -2.19
C LYS A 39 6.00 -105.03 -1.73
N VAL A 40 5.24 -104.36 -0.89
CA VAL A 40 3.99 -104.87 -0.31
C VAL A 40 2.99 -103.74 -0.28
N TRP A 41 1.71 -104.10 -0.20
CA TRP A 41 0.61 -103.17 -0.05
C TRP A 41 0.49 -102.70 1.40
N TRP A 42 0.44 -101.39 1.56
CA TRP A 42 0.16 -100.71 2.82
C TRP A 42 -1.21 -100.07 2.74
N VAL A 43 -1.87 -99.92 3.88
CA VAL A 43 -3.16 -99.24 4.01
C VAL A 43 -3.12 -98.27 5.19
N GLN A 44 -3.64 -97.07 4.97
CA GLN A 44 -3.95 -96.11 6.02
C GLN A 44 -5.36 -95.59 5.79
N TYR A 45 -6.09 -95.33 6.86
CA TYR A 45 -7.41 -94.73 6.78
C TYR A 45 -7.30 -93.23 6.98
N ASP A 46 -7.98 -92.45 6.15
CA ASP A 46 -8.12 -91.01 6.33
C ASP A 46 -9.54 -90.56 6.04
N LYS A 47 -9.92 -89.34 6.42
CA LYS A 47 -11.21 -88.77 6.02
C LYS A 47 -11.06 -88.11 4.66
N SER A 48 -12.02 -88.39 3.77
CA SER A 48 -12.13 -87.69 2.50
C SER A 48 -12.18 -86.18 2.74
N PRO A 49 -11.33 -85.40 2.06
CA PRO A 49 -11.31 -83.95 2.21
C PRO A 49 -12.58 -83.27 1.67
N VAL A 50 -13.44 -83.99 0.95
CA VAL A 50 -14.69 -83.47 0.38
C VAL A 50 -15.92 -84.00 1.11
N THR A 51 -16.02 -85.31 1.33
CA THR A 51 -17.22 -85.93 1.94
C THR A 51 -17.09 -86.13 3.45
N GLY A 52 -15.87 -86.12 3.99
CA GLY A 52 -15.60 -86.43 5.40
C GLY A 52 -15.70 -87.92 5.77
N GLU A 53 -16.10 -88.77 4.82
CA GLU A 53 -16.18 -90.23 4.98
C GLU A 53 -14.78 -90.84 5.08
N VAL A 54 -14.64 -91.93 5.83
CA VAL A 54 -13.37 -92.65 5.94
C VAL A 54 -13.08 -93.36 4.62
N ILE A 55 -11.87 -93.15 4.08
CA ILE A 55 -11.38 -93.75 2.85
C ILE A 55 -10.05 -94.47 3.10
N ASP A 56 -9.89 -95.58 2.39
CA ASP A 56 -8.71 -96.43 2.49
C ASP A 56 -7.66 -95.92 1.50
N LEU A 57 -6.55 -95.42 2.05
CA LEU A 57 -5.39 -95.00 1.28
C LEU A 57 -4.46 -96.20 1.16
N GLU A 58 -4.61 -96.93 0.07
CA GLU A 58 -3.79 -98.11 -0.22
C GLU A 58 -2.66 -97.78 -1.20
N TRP A 59 -1.43 -98.17 -0.89
CA TRP A 59 -0.30 -97.97 -1.80
C TRP A 59 0.74 -99.08 -1.70
N GLU A 60 1.51 -99.26 -2.76
CA GLU A 60 2.61 -100.22 -2.79
C GLU A 60 3.95 -99.52 -2.45
N ALA A 61 4.68 -100.03 -1.46
CA ALA A 61 6.02 -99.54 -1.14
C ALA A 61 6.91 -100.66 -0.59
N SER A 62 8.24 -100.48 -0.67
CA SER A 62 9.18 -101.44 -0.10
C SER A 62 9.22 -101.36 1.43
N ILE A 63 9.32 -102.52 2.09
CA ILE A 63 9.37 -102.63 3.55
C ILE A 63 10.52 -101.82 4.14
N VAL A 64 11.71 -101.91 3.56
CA VAL A 64 12.89 -101.15 4.00
C VAL A 64 12.72 -99.64 3.83
N GLY A 65 12.05 -99.20 2.76
CA GLY A 65 11.77 -97.78 2.51
C GLY A 65 10.84 -97.18 3.58
N ARG A 66 9.83 -97.95 4.00
CA ARG A 66 8.92 -97.60 5.09
C ARG A 66 9.59 -97.67 6.46
N ALA A 67 10.34 -98.75 6.73
CA ALA A 67 10.86 -99.05 8.06
C ALA A 67 12.14 -98.29 8.44
N LYS A 68 13.01 -97.97 7.47
CA LYS A 68 14.30 -97.30 7.72
C LYS A 68 14.40 -95.90 7.12
N SER A 69 13.88 -95.70 5.91
CA SER A 69 13.95 -94.40 5.21
C SER A 69 12.75 -93.49 5.51
N ASN A 70 11.79 -93.98 6.31
CA ASN A 70 10.58 -93.26 6.72
C ASN A 70 9.78 -92.68 5.54
N TYR A 71 9.72 -93.38 4.41
CA TYR A 71 8.88 -92.95 3.30
C TYR A 71 7.41 -92.93 3.73
N GLY A 72 6.82 -91.73 3.78
CA GLY A 72 5.43 -91.55 4.14
C GLY A 72 4.46 -92.13 3.11
N ASN A 73 3.17 -91.91 3.35
CA ASN A 73 2.14 -92.28 2.40
C ASN A 73 2.25 -91.37 1.13
N PRO A 74 2.51 -91.93 -0.06
CA PRO A 74 2.70 -91.16 -1.30
C PRO A 74 1.41 -90.46 -1.75
N ILE A 75 0.24 -90.95 -1.34
CA ILE A 75 -1.06 -90.31 -1.60
C ILE A 75 -1.21 -89.07 -0.72
N LYS A 76 -0.96 -89.16 0.59
CA LYS A 76 -1.04 -87.98 1.49
C LYS A 76 -0.02 -86.89 1.16
N SER A 77 1.16 -87.28 0.66
CA SER A 77 2.21 -86.34 0.24
C SER A 77 2.04 -85.81 -1.20
N GLY A 78 1.04 -86.31 -1.94
CA GLY A 78 0.69 -85.82 -3.28
C GLY A 78 1.60 -86.33 -4.41
N TYR A 79 2.48 -87.30 -4.15
CA TYR A 79 3.33 -87.95 -5.15
C TYR A 79 2.60 -89.03 -5.94
N GLN A 80 1.53 -89.60 -5.39
CA GLN A 80 0.63 -90.54 -6.05
C GLN A 80 -0.80 -90.00 -6.03
N VAL A 81 -1.51 -90.08 -7.16
CA VAL A 81 -2.91 -89.66 -7.25
C VAL A 81 -3.84 -90.77 -6.75
N LEU A 82 -4.84 -90.38 -5.96
CA LEU A 82 -5.99 -91.20 -5.60
C LEU A 82 -7.26 -90.41 -5.94
N LYS A 83 -8.01 -90.94 -6.90
CA LYS A 83 -9.29 -90.36 -7.34
C LYS A 83 -10.29 -90.35 -6.18
N GLY A 84 -10.98 -89.23 -5.98
CA GLY A 84 -11.90 -89.02 -4.86
C GLY A 84 -11.22 -88.53 -3.57
N TYR A 85 -9.90 -88.34 -3.58
CA TYR A 85 -9.15 -87.91 -2.39
C TYR A 85 -8.25 -86.70 -2.67
N ASN A 86 -7.16 -86.87 -3.44
CA ASN A 86 -6.16 -85.82 -3.64
C ASN A 86 -6.05 -85.31 -5.09
N ASP A 87 -6.91 -85.81 -5.98
CA ASP A 87 -6.94 -85.41 -7.37
C ASP A 87 -7.56 -84.02 -7.57
N LEU A 88 -7.18 -83.36 -8.66
CA LEU A 88 -7.60 -81.99 -8.98
C LEU A 88 -9.11 -81.88 -9.17
N ALA A 89 -9.75 -82.86 -9.81
CA ALA A 89 -11.19 -82.83 -10.08
C ALA A 89 -12.02 -82.80 -8.79
N THR A 90 -11.59 -83.62 -7.82
CA THR A 90 -12.25 -83.74 -6.53
C THR A 90 -11.99 -82.53 -5.64
N LEU A 91 -10.73 -82.10 -5.51
CA LEU A 91 -10.37 -81.03 -4.56
C LEU A 91 -10.69 -79.62 -5.08
N ARG A 92 -10.64 -79.40 -6.39
CA ARG A 92 -10.85 -78.08 -7.02
C ARG A 92 -11.68 -78.22 -8.30
N PRO A 93 -12.98 -78.59 -8.18
CA PRO A 93 -13.87 -78.71 -9.34
C PRO A 93 -14.02 -77.39 -10.10
N ASP A 94 -13.91 -76.26 -9.41
CA ASP A 94 -13.88 -74.92 -10.01
C ASP A 94 -12.71 -74.75 -11.00
N ILE A 95 -11.50 -75.17 -10.61
CA ILE A 95 -10.31 -75.10 -11.49
C ILE A 95 -10.34 -76.21 -12.53
N ALA A 96 -10.80 -77.41 -12.18
CA ALA A 96 -10.95 -78.52 -13.12
C ALA A 96 -11.94 -78.19 -14.26
N SER A 97 -12.91 -77.31 -14.02
CA SER A 97 -13.83 -76.82 -15.07
C SER A 97 -13.13 -75.99 -16.16
N GLU A 98 -11.97 -75.41 -15.85
CA GLU A 98 -11.13 -74.68 -16.80
C GLU A 98 -10.12 -75.60 -17.53
N TRP A 99 -10.24 -76.92 -17.39
CA TRP A 99 -9.34 -77.85 -18.07
C TRP A 99 -9.59 -77.89 -19.57
N ASN A 100 -8.53 -77.74 -20.38
CA ASN A 100 -8.66 -77.86 -21.83
C ASN A 100 -8.53 -79.33 -22.26
N TYR A 101 -9.66 -80.03 -22.36
CA TYR A 101 -9.70 -81.46 -22.73
C TYR A 101 -9.15 -81.75 -24.13
N GLU A 102 -9.33 -80.83 -25.09
CA GLU A 102 -8.83 -80.99 -26.47
C GLU A 102 -7.30 -80.95 -26.50
N ARG A 103 -6.70 -79.98 -25.81
CA ARG A 103 -5.24 -79.75 -25.86
C ARG A 103 -4.44 -80.62 -24.91
N ASN A 104 -5.06 -81.15 -23.84
CA ASN A 104 -4.39 -82.07 -22.90
C ASN A 104 -4.55 -83.55 -23.28
N GLY A 105 -5.30 -83.87 -24.33
CA GLY A 105 -5.50 -85.23 -24.82
C GLY A 105 -6.07 -86.16 -23.74
N ASN A 106 -5.40 -87.29 -23.51
CA ASN A 106 -5.87 -88.31 -22.56
C ASN A 106 -5.66 -87.94 -21.08
N LEU A 107 -4.93 -86.85 -20.78
CA LEU A 107 -4.71 -86.43 -19.40
C LEU A 107 -5.95 -85.71 -18.85
N LYS A 108 -6.53 -86.28 -17.78
CA LYS A 108 -7.73 -85.75 -17.13
C LYS A 108 -7.42 -85.14 -15.75
N PRO A 109 -8.25 -84.21 -15.25
CA PRO A 109 -8.08 -83.62 -13.92
C PRO A 109 -8.03 -84.64 -12.77
N ASP A 110 -8.73 -85.77 -12.89
CA ASP A 110 -8.75 -86.83 -11.87
C ASP A 110 -7.47 -87.70 -11.85
N MET A 111 -6.54 -87.47 -12.79
CA MET A 111 -5.27 -88.20 -12.91
C MET A 111 -4.07 -87.42 -12.36
N VAL A 112 -4.29 -86.22 -11.80
CA VAL A 112 -3.22 -85.34 -11.30
C VAL A 112 -3.59 -84.77 -9.94
N THR A 113 -2.59 -84.54 -9.09
CA THR A 113 -2.79 -83.92 -7.78
C THR A 113 -2.75 -82.39 -7.89
N CYS A 114 -3.39 -81.70 -6.94
CA CYS A 114 -3.35 -80.23 -6.87
C CYS A 114 -1.92 -79.65 -6.74
N GLY A 115 -0.98 -80.41 -6.17
CA GLY A 115 0.42 -80.02 -6.03
C GLY A 115 1.29 -80.27 -7.27
N SER A 116 0.71 -80.79 -8.35
CA SER A 116 1.47 -81.22 -9.53
C SER A 116 2.22 -80.07 -10.20
N GLN A 117 3.49 -80.32 -10.53
CA GLN A 117 4.33 -79.38 -11.29
C GLN A 117 4.16 -79.53 -12.81
N ARG A 118 3.20 -80.36 -13.27
CA ARG A 118 2.93 -80.51 -14.69
C ARG A 118 2.34 -79.22 -15.26
N LYS A 119 2.84 -78.84 -16.44
CA LYS A 119 2.29 -77.77 -17.26
C LYS A 119 1.19 -78.36 -18.15
N VAL A 120 0.02 -77.74 -18.13
CA VAL A 120 -1.17 -78.21 -18.87
C VAL A 120 -1.89 -77.02 -19.48
N TRP A 121 -2.72 -77.29 -20.48
CA TRP A 121 -3.57 -76.29 -21.12
C TRP A 121 -4.84 -76.04 -20.31
N TRP A 122 -5.10 -74.77 -20.07
CA TRP A 122 -6.31 -74.25 -19.45
C TRP A 122 -7.15 -73.53 -20.49
N VAL A 123 -8.45 -73.45 -20.27
CA VAL A 123 -9.41 -72.72 -21.09
C VAL A 123 -10.38 -71.95 -20.21
N GLN A 124 -10.64 -70.70 -20.57
CA GLN A 124 -11.67 -69.88 -19.95
C GLN A 124 -12.48 -69.20 -21.04
N TYR A 125 -13.81 -69.19 -20.87
CA TYR A 125 -14.72 -68.45 -21.75
C TYR A 125 -15.17 -67.20 -21.01
N LYS A 126 -15.02 -66.04 -21.64
CA LYS A 126 -15.41 -64.75 -21.05
C LYS A 126 -16.21 -63.95 -22.06
N ILE A 127 -17.10 -63.08 -21.59
CA ILE A 127 -17.71 -62.06 -22.44
C ILE A 127 -16.67 -60.95 -22.61
N ASN A 128 -16.40 -60.56 -23.85
CA ASN A 128 -15.56 -59.41 -24.15
C ASN A 128 -16.38 -58.13 -23.92
N ASP A 129 -15.98 -57.34 -22.92
CA ASP A 129 -16.68 -56.12 -22.52
C ASP A 129 -16.80 -55.07 -23.64
N ILE A 130 -15.99 -55.18 -24.69
CA ILE A 130 -15.94 -54.21 -25.81
C ILE A 130 -17.03 -54.49 -26.85
N ASN A 131 -17.30 -55.76 -27.13
CA ASN A 131 -18.20 -56.16 -28.22
C ASN A 131 -19.29 -57.15 -27.80
N ASN A 132 -19.37 -57.48 -26.51
CA ASN A 132 -20.30 -58.43 -25.89
C ASN A 132 -20.26 -59.85 -26.50
N LYS A 133 -19.18 -60.23 -27.20
CA LYS A 133 -19.01 -61.59 -27.73
C LYS A 133 -18.25 -62.47 -26.75
N ILE A 134 -18.59 -63.76 -26.73
CA ILE A 134 -17.83 -64.75 -25.97
C ILE A 134 -16.47 -64.97 -26.64
N ILE A 135 -15.40 -64.86 -25.86
CA ILE A 135 -14.02 -65.15 -26.26
C ILE A 135 -13.52 -66.39 -25.54
N LYS A 136 -12.79 -67.23 -26.27
CA LYS A 136 -12.08 -68.40 -25.74
C LYS A 136 -10.64 -67.98 -25.44
N LEU A 137 -10.24 -68.05 -24.17
CA LEU A 137 -8.88 -67.81 -23.72
C LEU A 137 -8.23 -69.15 -23.41
N GLU A 138 -7.14 -69.48 -24.11
CA GLU A 138 -6.41 -70.73 -23.90
C GLU A 138 -4.95 -70.43 -23.55
N TRP A 139 -4.44 -71.03 -22.49
CA TRP A 139 -3.06 -70.81 -22.06
C TRP A 139 -2.47 -72.04 -21.39
N GLU A 140 -1.15 -72.09 -21.30
CA GLU A 140 -0.43 -73.19 -20.68
C GLU A 140 0.14 -72.73 -19.33
N ALA A 141 -0.18 -73.43 -18.24
CA ALA A 141 0.32 -73.11 -16.90
C ALA A 141 0.50 -74.35 -16.02
N VAL A 142 1.36 -74.23 -15.01
CA VAL A 142 1.60 -75.28 -14.02
C VAL A 142 0.40 -75.41 -13.09
N ILE A 143 -0.05 -76.65 -12.84
CA ILE A 143 -1.23 -76.96 -12.01
C ILE A 143 -1.13 -76.35 -10.60
N ALA A 144 -0.01 -76.60 -9.91
CA ALA A 144 0.22 -76.06 -8.56
C ALA A 144 0.17 -74.52 -8.52
N THR A 145 0.61 -73.84 -9.58
CA THR A 145 0.61 -72.38 -9.68
C THR A 145 -0.79 -71.83 -9.98
N ARG A 146 -1.55 -72.49 -10.87
CA ARG A 146 -2.95 -72.12 -11.18
C ARG A 146 -3.82 -72.18 -9.92
N ILE A 147 -3.66 -73.23 -9.11
CA ILE A 147 -4.42 -73.44 -7.86
C ILE A 147 -4.14 -72.36 -6.81
N LYS A 148 -2.90 -71.87 -6.73
CA LYS A 148 -2.49 -70.79 -5.81
C LYS A 148 -3.08 -69.42 -6.17
N GLY A 149 -3.89 -69.32 -7.23
CA GLY A 149 -4.62 -68.10 -7.59
C GLY A 149 -3.99 -67.27 -8.70
N CYS A 150 -3.04 -67.81 -9.47
CA CYS A 150 -2.55 -67.10 -10.65
C CYS A 150 -3.67 -66.95 -11.69
N GLN A 151 -3.98 -65.70 -12.03
CA GLN A 151 -4.93 -65.34 -13.09
C GLN A 151 -4.45 -65.83 -14.46
N ASN A 152 -5.35 -65.92 -15.44
CA ASN A 152 -4.96 -66.20 -16.81
C ASN A 152 -4.02 -65.07 -17.34
N PRO A 153 -3.06 -65.39 -18.20
CA PRO A 153 -2.00 -64.45 -18.61
C PRO A 153 -2.51 -63.30 -19.49
N PHE A 154 -3.70 -63.41 -20.10
CA PHE A 154 -4.30 -62.34 -20.87
C PHE A 154 -4.88 -61.26 -19.95
N ASP A 155 -5.65 -61.66 -18.93
CA ASP A 155 -6.22 -60.75 -17.93
C ASP A 155 -5.12 -60.13 -17.04
N ALA A 156 -4.07 -60.90 -16.74
CA ALA A 156 -2.89 -60.40 -16.04
C ALA A 156 -2.01 -59.46 -16.91
N GLY A 157 -2.36 -59.27 -18.19
CA GLY A 157 -1.63 -58.41 -19.12
C GLY A 157 -0.24 -58.91 -19.54
N GLN A 158 0.05 -60.19 -19.28
CA GLN A 158 1.32 -60.86 -19.60
C GLN A 158 1.40 -61.32 -21.06
N CYS A 159 0.25 -61.65 -21.66
CA CYS A 159 0.12 -62.01 -23.07
C CYS A 159 -0.83 -61.04 -23.79
N VAL A 160 -0.60 -60.80 -25.07
CA VAL A 160 -1.44 -59.94 -25.92
C VAL A 160 -2.39 -60.81 -26.74
N LEU A 161 -3.66 -60.46 -26.75
CA LEU A 161 -4.70 -61.01 -27.61
C LEU A 161 -5.38 -59.86 -28.34
N LYS A 162 -5.19 -59.84 -29.67
CA LYS A 162 -5.79 -58.84 -30.56
C LYS A 162 -7.32 -58.87 -30.48
N GLY A 163 -7.92 -57.69 -30.36
CA GLY A 163 -9.37 -57.52 -30.21
C GLY A 163 -9.87 -57.70 -28.77
N TYR A 164 -8.97 -57.90 -27.80
CA TYR A 164 -9.32 -58.08 -26.39
C TYR A 164 -8.53 -57.14 -25.47
N ASN A 165 -7.25 -57.41 -25.26
CA ASN A 165 -6.44 -56.70 -24.26
C ASN A 165 -5.28 -55.88 -24.87
N ASP A 166 -5.21 -55.80 -26.19
CA ASP A 166 -4.21 -55.02 -26.90
C ASP A 166 -4.52 -53.51 -26.85
N LEU A 167 -3.48 -52.70 -27.03
CA LEU A 167 -3.57 -51.24 -26.93
C LEU A 167 -4.50 -50.64 -28.00
N ALA A 168 -4.51 -51.18 -29.22
CA ALA A 168 -5.35 -50.64 -30.31
C ALA A 168 -6.83 -50.77 -29.99
N THR A 169 -7.22 -51.89 -29.40
CA THR A 169 -8.61 -52.19 -29.05
C THR A 169 -9.04 -51.43 -27.79
N LEU A 170 -8.22 -51.43 -26.73
CA LEU A 170 -8.61 -50.81 -25.45
C LEU A 170 -8.45 -49.28 -25.43
N ARG A 171 -7.48 -48.72 -26.15
CA ARG A 171 -7.16 -47.29 -26.17
C ARG A 171 -6.88 -46.80 -27.59
N PRO A 172 -7.90 -46.76 -28.47
CA PRO A 172 -7.74 -46.28 -29.84
C PRO A 172 -7.27 -44.83 -29.91
N ASP A 173 -7.64 -44.01 -28.92
CA ASP A 173 -7.17 -42.64 -28.75
C ASP A 173 -5.64 -42.57 -28.59
N ILE A 174 -5.07 -43.43 -27.73
CA ILE A 174 -3.61 -43.50 -27.53
C ILE A 174 -2.93 -44.19 -28.71
N ALA A 175 -3.52 -45.24 -29.27
CA ALA A 175 -3.00 -45.94 -30.44
C ALA A 175 -2.90 -45.02 -31.67
N SER A 176 -3.78 -44.02 -31.79
CA SER A 176 -3.71 -43.02 -32.86
C SER A 176 -2.44 -42.15 -32.83
N GLU A 177 -1.80 -42.07 -31.66
CA GLU A 177 -0.55 -41.32 -31.44
C GLU A 177 0.70 -42.19 -31.64
N TRP A 178 0.54 -43.41 -32.17
CA TRP A 178 1.65 -44.32 -32.42
C TRP A 178 2.52 -43.86 -33.59
N ASN A 179 3.83 -43.75 -33.41
CA ASN A 179 4.72 -43.42 -34.51
C ASN A 179 5.09 -44.69 -35.31
N TYR A 180 4.27 -45.01 -36.32
CA TYR A 180 4.47 -46.21 -37.16
C TYR A 180 5.83 -46.25 -37.87
N LYS A 181 6.36 -45.10 -38.30
CA LYS A 181 7.65 -45.02 -39.01
C LYS A 181 8.80 -45.40 -38.06
N ARG A 182 8.80 -44.87 -36.84
CA ARG A 182 9.91 -45.05 -35.89
C ARG A 182 9.82 -46.37 -35.11
N ASN A 183 8.63 -46.93 -34.96
CA ASN A 183 8.44 -48.24 -34.30
C ASN A 183 8.62 -49.43 -35.26
N GLY A 184 8.93 -49.20 -36.54
CA GLY A 184 9.20 -50.26 -37.50
C GLY A 184 8.00 -51.19 -37.68
N ASN A 185 8.17 -52.48 -37.37
CA ASN A 185 7.13 -53.50 -37.48
C ASN A 185 6.25 -53.64 -36.23
N LEU A 186 6.60 -52.99 -35.12
CA LEU A 186 5.79 -53.05 -33.91
C LEU A 186 4.51 -52.22 -34.09
N ARG A 187 3.37 -52.83 -33.79
CA ARG A 187 2.05 -52.21 -33.90
C ARG A 187 1.34 -52.13 -32.54
N PRO A 188 0.40 -51.19 -32.35
CA PRO A 188 -0.39 -51.10 -31.11
C PRO A 188 -1.12 -52.39 -30.74
N ASP A 189 -1.58 -53.17 -31.72
CA ASP A 189 -2.28 -54.45 -31.48
C ASP A 189 -1.35 -55.60 -31.02
N MET A 190 -0.04 -55.35 -30.92
CA MET A 190 0.98 -56.31 -30.47
C MET A 190 1.46 -56.05 -29.04
N VAL A 191 0.86 -55.09 -28.31
CA VAL A 191 1.22 -54.74 -26.94
C VAL A 191 -0.04 -54.51 -26.10
N THR A 192 0.00 -54.83 -24.80
CA THR A 192 -1.07 -54.48 -23.86
C THR A 192 -0.92 -53.03 -23.39
N CYS A 193 -1.99 -52.41 -22.88
CA CYS A 193 -1.91 -51.09 -22.24
C CYS A 193 -0.90 -51.06 -21.08
N GLY A 194 -0.73 -52.17 -20.36
CA GLY A 194 0.21 -52.31 -19.24
C GLY A 194 1.67 -52.63 -19.64
N ALA A 195 1.98 -52.73 -20.93
CA ALA A 195 3.30 -53.16 -21.38
C ALA A 195 4.41 -52.18 -20.93
N ASN A 196 5.46 -52.73 -20.32
CA ASN A 196 6.68 -51.98 -19.98
C ASN A 196 7.63 -51.88 -21.18
N LYS A 197 7.11 -51.44 -22.33
CA LYS A 197 7.86 -51.33 -23.59
C LYS A 197 7.98 -49.87 -23.99
N LYS A 198 9.21 -49.39 -24.20
CA LYS A 198 9.48 -48.03 -24.67
C LYS A 198 9.31 -47.97 -26.18
N VAL A 199 8.48 -47.04 -26.65
CA VAL A 199 8.13 -46.89 -28.07
C VAL A 199 8.06 -45.40 -28.43
N TRP A 200 8.10 -45.10 -29.73
CA TRP A 200 7.95 -43.76 -30.27
C TRP A 200 6.47 -43.39 -30.43
N TRP A 201 6.14 -42.21 -29.97
CA TRP A 201 4.83 -41.58 -30.09
C TRP A 201 4.94 -40.33 -30.97
N VAL A 202 3.83 -39.92 -31.55
CA VAL A 202 3.72 -38.73 -32.38
C VAL A 202 2.41 -38.00 -32.10
N GLN A 203 2.50 -36.68 -31.98
CA GLN A 203 1.35 -35.78 -31.98
C GLN A 203 1.65 -34.61 -32.92
N TYR A 204 0.61 -33.97 -33.41
CA TYR A 204 0.71 -32.75 -34.20
C TYR A 204 0.11 -31.60 -33.40
N ASP A 205 0.82 -30.48 -33.32
CA ASP A 205 0.33 -29.29 -32.63
C ASP A 205 0.72 -28.02 -33.35
N LYS A 206 -0.02 -26.94 -33.16
CA LYS A 206 0.35 -25.63 -33.69
C LYS A 206 1.39 -24.99 -32.78
N SER A 207 2.45 -24.46 -33.38
CA SER A 207 3.42 -23.60 -32.69
C SER A 207 2.67 -22.45 -32.01
N PRO A 208 2.87 -22.22 -30.71
CA PRO A 208 2.10 -21.23 -29.95
C PRO A 208 2.32 -19.79 -30.42
N ILE A 209 3.39 -19.52 -31.16
CA ILE A 209 3.73 -18.18 -31.67
C ILE A 209 3.45 -18.07 -33.16
N THR A 210 3.91 -19.03 -33.96
CA THR A 210 3.82 -18.93 -35.43
C THR A 210 2.53 -19.51 -36.00
N GLY A 211 1.77 -20.28 -35.21
CA GLY A 211 0.58 -21.00 -35.66
C GLY A 211 0.85 -22.16 -36.65
N LYS A 212 2.11 -22.34 -37.07
CA LYS A 212 2.53 -23.42 -37.99
C LYS A 212 2.41 -24.77 -37.30
N MET A 213 2.00 -25.78 -38.06
CA MET A 213 1.91 -27.16 -37.54
C MET A 213 3.32 -27.71 -37.28
N VAL A 214 3.51 -28.31 -36.11
CA VAL A 214 4.76 -28.92 -35.65
C VAL A 214 4.48 -30.36 -35.23
N THR A 215 5.34 -31.27 -35.68
CA THR A 215 5.31 -32.67 -35.28
C THR A 215 6.08 -32.84 -33.98
N LEU A 216 5.41 -33.37 -32.95
CA LEU A 216 5.97 -33.66 -31.65
C LEU A 216 6.21 -35.18 -31.55
N GLU A 217 7.47 -35.62 -31.71
CA GLU A 217 7.84 -37.02 -31.59
C GLU A 217 8.64 -37.29 -30.32
N TRP A 218 8.25 -38.27 -29.51
CA TRP A 218 8.98 -38.62 -28.30
C TRP A 218 8.92 -40.12 -27.98
N GLU A 219 9.89 -40.58 -27.18
CA GLU A 219 9.85 -41.94 -26.62
C GLU A 219 9.23 -41.95 -25.23
N ALA A 220 8.32 -42.88 -24.98
CA ALA A 220 7.78 -43.17 -23.66
C ALA A 220 7.36 -44.65 -23.57
N TYR A 221 7.23 -45.15 -22.34
CA TYR A 221 6.70 -46.49 -22.10
C TYR A 221 5.18 -46.54 -22.37
N VAL A 222 4.71 -47.66 -22.93
CA VAL A 222 3.27 -47.88 -23.22
C VAL A 222 2.43 -47.74 -21.95
N ASN A 223 2.82 -48.38 -20.85
CA ASN A 223 2.12 -48.26 -19.57
C ASN A 223 2.05 -46.82 -19.01
N SER A 224 3.10 -46.01 -19.17
CA SER A 224 3.09 -44.60 -18.77
C SER A 224 2.05 -43.80 -19.57
N ARG A 225 1.91 -44.07 -20.87
CA ARG A 225 0.92 -43.39 -21.74
C ARG A 225 -0.50 -43.90 -21.51
N ALA A 226 -0.69 -45.21 -21.61
CA ALA A 226 -2.01 -45.83 -21.67
C ALA A 226 -2.65 -46.05 -20.29
N MET A 227 -1.86 -46.31 -19.24
CA MET A 227 -2.39 -46.55 -17.89
C MET A 227 -2.25 -45.33 -16.97
N LYS A 228 -1.09 -44.66 -16.98
CA LYS A 228 -0.81 -43.51 -16.08
C LYS A 228 -1.24 -42.16 -16.64
N GLY A 229 -1.64 -42.09 -17.91
CA GLY A 229 -2.05 -40.85 -18.56
C GLY A 229 -0.94 -39.80 -18.72
N GLU A 230 0.33 -40.21 -18.74
CA GLU A 230 1.44 -39.28 -18.95
C GLU A 230 1.33 -38.62 -20.34
N THR A 231 1.26 -37.30 -20.37
CA THR A 231 1.08 -36.55 -21.61
C THR A 231 2.42 -36.26 -22.30
N ASN A 232 2.37 -35.52 -23.40
CA ASN A 232 3.53 -35.21 -24.23
C ASN A 232 4.56 -34.34 -23.46
N PRO A 233 5.85 -34.75 -23.39
CA PRO A 233 6.86 -34.05 -22.60
C PRO A 233 7.19 -32.65 -23.11
N PHE A 234 6.97 -32.35 -24.39
CA PHE A 234 7.16 -31.01 -24.95
C PHE A 234 6.03 -30.06 -24.52
N LYS A 235 4.77 -30.52 -24.55
CA LYS A 235 3.63 -29.72 -24.08
C LYS A 235 3.72 -29.40 -22.58
N LEU A 236 4.32 -30.30 -21.79
CA LEU A 236 4.59 -30.09 -20.37
C LEU A 236 5.89 -29.32 -20.09
N ASN A 237 6.62 -28.87 -21.10
CA ASN A 237 7.93 -28.20 -20.97
C ASN A 237 8.98 -29.01 -20.19
N ARG A 238 8.84 -30.35 -20.13
CA ARG A 238 9.83 -31.27 -19.54
C ARG A 238 10.98 -31.56 -20.51
N LYS A 239 10.71 -31.49 -21.81
CA LYS A 239 11.71 -31.52 -22.89
C LYS A 239 11.56 -30.29 -23.77
N ILE A 240 12.66 -29.85 -24.38
CA ILE A 240 12.69 -28.70 -25.29
C ILE A 240 12.72 -29.21 -26.74
N LEU A 241 11.90 -28.59 -27.58
CA LEU A 241 11.82 -28.79 -29.01
C LEU A 241 11.92 -27.43 -29.71
N LYS A 242 12.97 -27.30 -30.53
CA LYS A 242 13.21 -26.12 -31.37
C LYS A 242 12.03 -25.88 -32.31
N GLY A 243 11.56 -24.63 -32.38
CA GLY A 243 10.40 -24.22 -33.16
C GLY A 243 9.06 -24.36 -32.44
N TYR A 244 9.06 -24.87 -31.20
CA TYR A 244 7.84 -25.12 -30.44
C TYR A 244 7.86 -24.45 -29.06
N ASN A 245 8.71 -24.92 -28.14
CA ASN A 245 8.72 -24.47 -26.74
C ASN A 245 10.11 -23.99 -26.25
N ASP A 246 11.06 -23.85 -27.16
CA ASP A 246 12.34 -23.20 -26.88
C ASP A 246 12.19 -21.67 -26.69
N LEU A 247 13.15 -21.06 -26.00
CA LEU A 247 13.16 -19.63 -25.68
C LEU A 247 13.18 -18.78 -26.96
N ALA A 248 13.91 -19.16 -28.00
CA ALA A 248 13.99 -18.39 -29.23
C ALA A 248 12.64 -18.31 -29.96
N THR A 249 11.88 -19.40 -29.95
CA THR A 249 10.53 -19.43 -30.50
C THR A 249 9.54 -18.65 -29.64
N ILE A 250 9.53 -18.87 -28.33
CA ILE A 250 8.52 -18.28 -27.42
C ILE A 250 8.79 -16.79 -27.14
N ARG A 251 10.07 -16.39 -27.05
CA ARG A 251 10.53 -15.03 -26.73
C ARG A 251 11.63 -14.58 -27.70
N PRO A 252 11.27 -14.32 -28.97
CA PRO A 252 12.23 -13.84 -29.98
C PRO A 252 12.85 -12.49 -29.60
N ASP A 253 12.14 -11.68 -28.81
CA ASP A 253 12.66 -10.44 -28.21
C ASP A 253 13.83 -10.71 -27.25
N LEU A 254 13.73 -11.73 -26.40
CA LEU A 254 14.82 -12.13 -25.50
C LEU A 254 15.95 -12.83 -26.24
N ALA A 255 15.67 -13.57 -27.32
CA ALA A 255 16.72 -14.14 -28.15
C ALA A 255 17.61 -13.06 -28.81
N LYS A 256 17.04 -11.89 -29.15
CA LYS A 256 17.82 -10.74 -29.63
C LYS A 256 18.75 -10.14 -28.57
N GLU A 257 18.39 -10.29 -27.31
CA GLU A 257 19.20 -9.84 -26.17
C GLU A 257 20.16 -10.92 -25.65
N TRP A 258 20.28 -12.05 -26.35
CA TRP A 258 21.17 -13.13 -25.97
C TRP A 258 22.63 -12.79 -26.30
N ASN A 259 23.53 -12.88 -25.33
CA ASN A 259 24.95 -12.72 -25.61
C ASN A 259 25.54 -14.05 -26.11
N TYR A 260 25.57 -14.23 -27.44
CA TYR A 260 26.02 -15.48 -28.08
C TYR A 260 27.49 -15.80 -27.82
N GLU A 261 28.35 -14.79 -27.71
CA GLU A 261 29.78 -14.97 -27.44
C GLU A 261 30.01 -15.48 -26.02
N LYS A 262 29.44 -14.82 -25.01
CA LYS A 262 29.66 -15.17 -23.59
C LYS A 262 28.90 -16.42 -23.12
N ASN A 263 27.87 -16.85 -23.85
CA ASN A 263 27.13 -18.07 -23.53
C ASN A 263 27.62 -19.31 -24.28
N GLY A 264 28.49 -19.16 -25.28
CA GLY A 264 29.08 -20.26 -26.04
C GLY A 264 28.02 -21.18 -26.65
N ASP A 265 28.09 -22.47 -26.34
CA ASP A 265 27.19 -23.50 -26.87
C ASP A 265 25.75 -23.40 -26.36
N LEU A 266 25.52 -22.66 -25.26
CA LEU A 266 24.17 -22.47 -24.74
C LEU A 266 23.41 -21.46 -25.60
N LYS A 267 22.48 -21.98 -26.39
CA LYS A 267 21.65 -21.20 -27.33
C LYS A 267 20.19 -21.12 -26.88
N PRO A 268 19.47 -20.05 -27.22
CA PRO A 268 18.06 -19.88 -26.83
C PRO A 268 17.13 -20.92 -27.49
N ASP A 269 17.57 -21.64 -28.53
CA ASP A 269 16.78 -22.67 -29.21
C ASP A 269 16.90 -24.08 -28.60
N ILE A 270 17.73 -24.26 -27.58
CA ILE A 270 17.92 -25.53 -26.86
C ILE A 270 17.47 -25.49 -25.38
N ILE A 271 16.94 -24.35 -24.93
CA ILE A 271 16.40 -24.13 -23.59
C ILE A 271 15.01 -23.53 -23.65
N GLY A 272 14.21 -23.69 -22.61
CA GLY A 272 12.88 -23.06 -22.50
C GLY A 272 12.87 -21.84 -21.58
N CYS A 273 11.74 -21.11 -21.56
CA CYS A 273 11.54 -19.93 -20.71
C CYS A 273 11.72 -20.19 -19.20
N GLY A 274 11.51 -21.43 -18.75
CA GLY A 274 11.68 -21.84 -17.34
C GLY A 274 13.13 -22.13 -16.92
N TYR A 275 14.13 -21.89 -17.78
CA TYR A 275 15.53 -22.22 -17.48
C TYR A 275 16.08 -21.37 -16.32
N LYS A 276 16.51 -22.05 -15.25
CA LYS A 276 16.84 -21.41 -13.96
C LYS A 276 18.26 -20.87 -13.86
N LYS A 277 19.19 -21.30 -14.70
CA LYS A 277 20.60 -20.88 -14.60
C LYS A 277 20.79 -19.47 -15.18
N ASN A 278 21.76 -18.74 -14.61
CA ASN A 278 22.17 -17.43 -15.10
C ASN A 278 22.90 -17.56 -16.43
N VAL A 279 22.53 -16.69 -17.37
CA VAL A 279 23.16 -16.54 -18.68
C VAL A 279 23.49 -15.08 -18.90
N TRP A 280 24.38 -14.81 -19.85
CA TRP A 280 24.73 -13.45 -20.25
C TRP A 280 23.71 -12.89 -21.23
N TRP A 281 23.25 -11.69 -20.93
CA TRP A 281 22.38 -10.88 -21.77
C TRP A 281 23.15 -9.65 -22.25
N ILE A 282 22.73 -9.10 -23.37
CA ILE A 282 23.28 -7.89 -23.96
C ILE A 282 22.15 -7.03 -24.50
N GLN A 283 22.23 -5.73 -24.22
CA GLN A 283 21.41 -4.69 -24.86
C GLN A 283 22.33 -3.55 -25.27
N TYR A 284 22.03 -2.87 -26.37
CA TYR A 284 22.75 -1.68 -26.78
C TYR A 284 21.96 -0.44 -26.39
N ASP A 285 22.64 0.57 -25.83
CA ASP A 285 22.02 1.84 -25.45
C ASP A 285 22.98 3.00 -25.70
N LYS A 286 22.46 4.23 -25.72
CA LYS A 286 23.30 5.43 -25.82
C LYS A 286 23.84 5.84 -24.45
N SER A 287 25.13 6.16 -24.40
CA SER A 287 25.75 6.76 -23.23
C SER A 287 25.05 8.08 -22.88
N PRO A 288 24.63 8.29 -21.62
CA PRO A 288 23.97 9.53 -21.21
C PRO A 288 24.89 10.75 -21.20
N VAL A 289 26.21 10.54 -21.33
CA VAL A 289 27.21 11.62 -21.35
C VAL A 289 27.75 11.86 -22.75
N THR A 290 28.18 10.81 -23.45
CA THR A 290 28.81 10.95 -24.78
C THR A 290 27.84 10.80 -25.93
N GLY A 291 26.65 10.22 -25.71
CA GLY A 291 25.68 9.90 -26.76
C GLY A 291 26.06 8.71 -27.65
N GLU A 292 27.26 8.16 -27.49
CA GLU A 292 27.76 7.01 -28.24
C GLU A 292 27.05 5.72 -27.84
N THR A 293 26.92 4.78 -28.77
CA THR A 293 26.27 3.49 -28.50
C THR A 293 27.23 2.57 -27.73
N MET A 294 26.76 1.99 -26.64
CA MET A 294 27.50 1.07 -25.79
C MET A 294 26.72 -0.21 -25.50
N ALA A 295 27.43 -1.31 -25.25
CA ALA A 295 26.85 -2.57 -24.83
C ALA A 295 26.65 -2.61 -23.31
N LEU A 296 25.42 -2.91 -22.89
CA LEU A 296 25.03 -3.19 -21.52
C LEU A 296 24.93 -4.71 -21.36
N GLU A 297 25.94 -5.33 -20.76
CA GLU A 297 26.00 -6.78 -20.60
C GLU A 297 25.80 -7.20 -19.15
N TRP A 298 24.88 -8.13 -18.88
CA TRP A 298 24.63 -8.57 -17.50
C TRP A 298 24.31 -10.07 -17.40
N LYS A 299 24.52 -10.65 -16.21
CA LYS A 299 24.07 -12.01 -15.88
C LYS A 299 22.70 -11.97 -15.21
N ALA A 300 21.77 -12.78 -15.72
CA ALA A 300 20.47 -13.07 -15.10
C ALA A 300 19.94 -14.42 -15.56
N SER A 301 19.05 -15.06 -14.77
CA SER A 301 18.41 -16.30 -15.17
C SER A 301 17.35 -16.07 -16.24
N VAL A 302 17.17 -17.06 -17.12
CA VAL A 302 16.15 -16.98 -18.18
C VAL A 302 14.75 -16.89 -17.59
N VAL A 303 14.46 -17.64 -16.52
CA VAL A 303 13.16 -17.55 -15.83
C VAL A 303 12.86 -16.14 -15.33
N ASN A 304 13.85 -15.42 -14.79
CA ASN A 304 13.64 -14.05 -14.30
C ASN A 304 13.33 -13.07 -15.43
N ARG A 305 13.95 -13.28 -16.60
CA ARG A 305 13.76 -12.46 -17.80
C ARG A 305 12.46 -12.80 -18.53
N ALA A 306 12.21 -14.08 -18.76
CA ALA A 306 11.13 -14.59 -19.62
C ALA A 306 9.78 -14.69 -18.90
N ILE A 307 9.78 -15.04 -17.61
CA ILE A 307 8.55 -15.27 -16.83
C ILE A 307 8.32 -14.12 -15.84
N ASN A 308 9.33 -13.73 -15.05
CA ASN A 308 9.16 -12.68 -14.04
C ASN A 308 9.26 -11.25 -14.60
N GLY A 309 9.60 -11.09 -15.89
CA GLY A 309 9.66 -9.79 -16.55
C GLY A 309 10.74 -8.84 -16.03
N LEU A 310 11.79 -9.35 -15.36
CA LEU A 310 12.88 -8.49 -14.87
C LEU A 310 13.69 -7.94 -16.05
N GLY A 311 13.78 -6.61 -16.12
CA GLY A 311 14.46 -5.88 -17.18
C GLY A 311 15.99 -5.87 -17.07
N ASN A 312 16.62 -4.93 -17.77
CA ASN A 312 18.06 -4.69 -17.67
C ASN A 312 18.34 -3.95 -16.35
N PRO A 313 19.17 -4.52 -15.44
CA PRO A 313 19.36 -3.98 -14.10
C PRO A 313 20.11 -2.64 -14.09
N TYR A 314 20.85 -2.31 -15.15
CA TYR A 314 21.54 -1.02 -15.27
C TYR A 314 20.56 0.08 -15.65
N LYS A 315 19.68 -0.17 -16.62
CA LYS A 315 18.64 0.81 -17.02
C LYS A 315 17.65 1.10 -15.90
N SER A 316 17.32 0.10 -15.08
CA SER A 316 16.42 0.28 -13.94
C SER A 316 17.13 0.82 -12.67
N GLY A 317 18.44 1.09 -12.73
CA GLY A 317 19.21 1.58 -11.58
C GLY A 317 19.39 0.57 -10.43
N GLN A 318 19.11 -0.71 -10.66
CA GLN A 318 19.29 -1.77 -9.65
C GLN A 318 20.75 -2.19 -9.49
N LYS A 319 21.54 -2.08 -10.56
CA LYS A 319 23.00 -2.28 -10.56
C LYS A 319 23.69 -1.06 -11.10
N VAL A 320 24.90 -0.80 -10.59
CA VAL A 320 25.80 0.22 -11.12
C VAL A 320 26.59 -0.32 -12.31
N LEU A 321 26.71 0.50 -13.34
CA LEU A 321 27.62 0.35 -14.47
C LEU A 321 28.40 1.66 -14.63
N LYS A 322 29.71 1.57 -14.38
CA LYS A 322 30.64 2.68 -14.54
C LYS A 322 30.62 3.19 -15.99
N GLY A 323 30.56 4.50 -16.16
CA GLY A 323 30.44 5.17 -17.46
C GLY A 323 29.02 5.24 -18.01
N TYR A 324 28.01 4.76 -17.28
CA TYR A 324 26.62 4.79 -17.72
C TYR A 324 25.69 5.38 -16.66
N ASN A 325 25.48 4.71 -15.51
CA ASN A 325 24.49 5.13 -14.52
C ASN A 325 25.08 5.45 -13.13
N ASP A 326 26.40 5.47 -13.02
CA ASP A 326 27.10 5.80 -11.79
C ASP A 326 27.09 7.31 -11.51
N LEU A 327 27.31 7.68 -10.24
CA LEU A 327 27.24 9.06 -9.78
C LEU A 327 28.31 9.94 -10.41
N SER A 328 29.55 9.46 -10.55
CA SER A 328 30.63 10.27 -11.16
C SER A 328 30.37 10.61 -12.62
N THR A 329 29.78 9.68 -13.37
CA THR A 329 29.44 9.87 -14.78
C THR A 329 28.28 10.84 -14.94
N LEU A 330 27.18 10.62 -14.20
CA LEU A 330 25.95 11.40 -14.39
C LEU A 330 25.95 12.75 -13.68
N ARG A 331 26.66 12.87 -12.55
CA ARG A 331 26.69 14.07 -11.69
C ARG A 331 28.10 14.34 -11.16
N PRO A 332 29.04 14.72 -12.03
CA PRO A 332 30.40 15.06 -11.63
C PRO A 332 30.45 16.23 -10.63
N ASP A 333 29.48 17.15 -10.70
CA ASP A 333 29.28 18.25 -9.76
C ASP A 333 29.06 17.72 -8.33
N ILE A 334 28.18 16.73 -8.16
CA ILE A 334 27.94 16.11 -6.84
C ILE A 334 29.09 15.21 -6.43
N ALA A 335 29.66 14.45 -7.36
CA ALA A 335 30.79 13.57 -7.07
C ALA A 335 32.03 14.34 -6.58
N SER A 336 32.18 15.61 -6.97
CA SER A 336 33.26 16.50 -6.49
C SER A 336 33.17 16.78 -4.98
N GLU A 337 31.99 16.67 -4.40
CA GLU A 337 31.74 16.88 -2.97
C GLU A 337 31.83 15.58 -2.15
N TRP A 338 32.34 14.50 -2.74
CA TRP A 338 32.47 13.22 -2.05
C TRP A 338 33.60 13.26 -1.02
N ASN A 339 33.32 12.86 0.21
CA ASN A 339 34.35 12.74 1.23
C ASN A 339 35.06 11.37 1.14
N TYR A 340 36.17 11.30 0.40
CA TYR A 340 36.91 10.06 0.16
C TYR A 340 37.49 9.43 1.43
N GLU A 341 37.96 10.25 2.36
CA GLU A 341 38.53 9.77 3.63
C GLU A 341 37.45 9.05 4.47
N ARG A 342 36.27 9.67 4.61
CA ARG A 342 35.20 9.13 5.46
C ARG A 342 34.37 8.03 4.81
N ASN A 343 34.35 7.94 3.50
CA ASN A 343 33.65 6.86 2.77
C ASN A 343 34.54 5.66 2.49
N GLY A 344 35.84 5.72 2.83
CA GLY A 344 36.80 4.64 2.66
C GLY A 344 36.86 4.14 1.21
N ASN A 345 36.65 2.84 1.01
CA ASN A 345 36.75 2.21 -0.32
C ASN A 345 35.54 2.49 -1.24
N LEU A 346 34.46 3.09 -0.73
CA LEU A 346 33.29 3.39 -1.55
C LEU A 346 33.52 4.66 -2.37
N LYS A 347 33.49 4.52 -3.70
CA LYS A 347 33.72 5.60 -4.65
C LYS A 347 32.42 6.01 -5.38
N PRO A 348 32.33 7.26 -5.90
CA PRO A 348 31.18 7.71 -6.68
C PRO A 348 30.84 6.82 -7.90
N ASP A 349 31.84 6.21 -8.53
CA ASP A 349 31.66 5.30 -9.68
C ASP A 349 31.07 3.93 -9.33
N MET A 350 30.91 3.64 -8.02
CA MET A 350 30.38 2.37 -7.50
C MET A 350 28.92 2.48 -7.03
N VAL A 351 28.28 3.62 -7.24
CA VAL A 351 26.91 3.89 -6.79
C VAL A 351 26.10 4.59 -7.88
N THR A 352 24.81 4.29 -7.97
CA THR A 352 23.89 4.96 -8.89
C THR A 352 23.36 6.26 -8.29
N CYS A 353 23.03 7.27 -9.11
CA CYS A 353 22.39 8.51 -8.64
C CYS A 353 21.09 8.31 -7.83
N GLY A 354 20.33 7.24 -8.12
CA GLY A 354 19.05 6.96 -7.46
C GLY A 354 19.15 6.26 -6.10
N THR A 355 20.35 5.96 -5.59
CA THR A 355 20.45 5.17 -4.35
C THR A 355 20.15 6.00 -3.09
N HIS A 356 19.43 5.39 -2.15
CA HIS A 356 19.19 5.97 -0.81
C HIS A 356 20.38 5.82 0.15
N LYS A 357 21.49 5.19 -0.28
CA LYS A 357 22.69 5.01 0.56
C LYS A 357 23.18 6.36 1.07
N LYS A 358 23.34 6.47 2.40
CA LYS A 358 23.88 7.65 3.08
C LYS A 358 25.40 7.60 3.10
N VAL A 359 26.03 8.63 2.54
CA VAL A 359 27.48 8.78 2.46
C VAL A 359 27.90 10.13 3.03
N TRP A 360 29.18 10.27 3.33
CA TRP A 360 29.77 11.52 3.79
C TRP A 360 30.07 12.44 2.62
N TRP A 361 29.62 13.68 2.75
CA TRP A 361 29.85 14.78 1.83
C TRP A 361 30.78 15.79 2.47
N ILE A 362 31.53 16.50 1.64
CA ILE A 362 32.44 17.56 2.02
C ILE A 362 32.21 18.78 1.11
N GLN A 363 32.19 19.96 1.73
CA GLN A 363 32.20 21.24 1.03
C GLN A 363 33.02 22.25 1.85
N TYR A 364 33.44 23.32 1.20
CA TYR A 364 34.15 24.43 1.82
C TYR A 364 33.37 25.73 1.58
N ASP A 365 33.39 26.65 2.54
CA ASP A 365 32.81 28.00 2.40
C ASP A 365 33.59 28.98 3.27
N LYS A 366 33.41 30.28 3.03
CA LYS A 366 34.01 31.32 3.87
C LYS A 366 33.15 31.58 5.10
N ASN A 367 33.79 31.71 6.26
CA ASN A 367 33.12 32.11 7.49
C ASN A 367 32.53 33.54 7.31
N PRO A 368 31.26 33.77 7.62
CA PRO A 368 30.60 35.06 7.40
C PRO A 368 31.16 36.18 8.29
N ILE A 369 31.83 35.85 9.40
CA ILE A 369 32.42 36.82 10.33
C ILE A 369 33.91 36.99 10.07
N THR A 370 34.67 35.89 10.03
CA THR A 370 36.14 35.96 9.96
C THR A 370 36.69 35.93 8.54
N GLY A 371 35.90 35.53 7.54
CA GLY A 371 36.34 35.32 6.16
C GLY A 371 37.20 34.07 5.93
N ASN A 372 37.63 33.40 6.99
CA ASN A 372 38.45 32.19 6.92
C ASN A 372 37.66 31.01 6.32
N GLU A 373 38.34 30.11 5.63
CA GLU A 373 37.72 28.93 5.05
C GLU A 373 37.27 27.94 6.14
N VAL A 374 36.06 27.41 5.99
CA VAL A 374 35.42 26.44 6.88
C VAL A 374 35.04 25.20 6.10
N LYS A 375 35.48 24.04 6.59
CA LYS A 375 35.11 22.72 6.06
C LYS A 375 33.79 22.27 6.66
N PHE A 376 32.83 21.87 5.81
CA PHE A 376 31.61 21.18 6.22
C PHE A 376 31.70 19.71 5.89
N GLU A 377 31.37 18.88 6.87
CA GLU A 377 31.22 17.45 6.68
C GLU A 377 29.85 17.00 7.19
N TRP A 378 29.11 16.28 6.35
CA TRP A 378 27.80 15.78 6.73
C TRP A 378 27.46 14.49 6.02
N GLN A 379 26.55 13.73 6.62
CA GLN A 379 26.01 12.52 6.01
C GLN A 379 24.64 12.81 5.39
N SER A 380 24.43 12.39 4.14
CA SER A 380 23.13 12.47 3.45
C SER A 380 23.03 11.37 2.39
N SER A 381 21.81 11.01 1.99
CA SER A 381 21.58 10.06 0.89
C SER A 381 21.99 10.66 -0.45
N ILE A 382 22.59 9.84 -1.33
CA ILE A 382 22.98 10.24 -2.69
C ILE A 382 21.78 10.77 -3.48
N GLN A 383 20.66 10.04 -3.51
CA GLN A 383 19.44 10.50 -4.19
C GLN A 383 18.97 11.87 -3.68
N GLY A 384 19.01 12.09 -2.36
CA GLY A 384 18.67 13.39 -1.77
C GLY A 384 19.56 14.52 -2.30
N ARG A 385 20.88 14.31 -2.42
CA ARG A 385 21.79 15.29 -3.02
C ARG A 385 21.45 15.53 -4.49
N VAL A 386 21.23 14.47 -5.26
CA VAL A 386 20.89 14.53 -6.69
C VAL A 386 19.61 15.32 -6.92
N ASN A 387 18.62 15.17 -6.03
CA ASN A 387 17.33 15.87 -6.07
C ASN A 387 17.39 17.32 -5.54
N GLY A 388 18.58 17.84 -5.18
CA GLY A 388 18.76 19.23 -4.78
C GLY A 388 18.87 19.49 -3.27
N ASN A 389 18.87 18.45 -2.42
CA ASN A 389 19.18 18.66 -1.00
C ASN A 389 20.66 19.03 -0.85
N GLY A 390 20.91 20.32 -0.64
CA GLY A 390 22.25 20.87 -0.48
C GLY A 390 22.86 20.62 0.90
N ASN A 391 23.82 21.46 1.24
CA ASN A 391 24.50 21.41 2.52
C ASN A 391 23.57 21.87 3.67
N PRO A 392 23.38 21.04 4.71
CA PRO A 392 22.44 21.33 5.80
C PRO A 392 22.92 22.47 6.70
N TYR A 393 24.22 22.78 6.74
CA TYR A 393 24.75 23.91 7.50
C TYR A 393 24.48 25.23 6.77
N LYS A 394 24.73 25.30 5.45
CA LYS A 394 24.45 26.51 4.64
C LYS A 394 22.96 26.84 4.57
N SER A 395 22.10 25.82 4.51
CA SER A 395 20.64 25.99 4.52
C SER A 395 20.04 26.23 5.91
N GLY A 396 20.86 26.23 6.98
CA GLY A 396 20.40 26.47 8.35
C GLY A 396 19.62 25.33 8.99
N GLN A 397 19.58 24.15 8.35
CA GLN A 397 18.94 22.93 8.87
C GLN A 397 19.74 22.28 10.01
N LYS A 398 21.06 22.45 10.01
CA LYS A 398 21.96 22.03 11.09
C LYS A 398 22.77 23.21 11.61
N VAL A 399 23.05 23.21 12.91
CA VAL A 399 23.92 24.21 13.53
C VAL A 399 25.38 23.78 13.41
N LEU A 400 26.25 24.73 13.07
CA LEU A 400 27.70 24.64 13.16
C LEU A 400 28.16 25.84 14.00
N LYS A 401 28.62 25.53 15.21
CA LYS A 401 29.15 26.53 16.15
C LYS A 401 30.33 27.28 15.52
N GLY A 402 30.32 28.60 15.65
CA GLY A 402 31.31 29.50 15.04
C GLY A 402 31.01 29.88 13.59
N TYR A 403 29.90 29.42 13.00
CA TYR A 403 29.56 29.70 11.59
C TYR A 403 28.13 30.22 11.41
N ASN A 404 27.11 29.41 11.76
CA ASN A 404 25.71 29.75 11.53
C ASN A 404 24.85 29.80 12.80
N ASP A 405 25.47 29.64 13.97
CA ASP A 405 24.78 29.73 15.25
C ASP A 405 24.44 31.17 15.62
N LEU A 406 23.43 31.33 16.49
CA LEU A 406 22.92 32.64 16.90
C LEU A 406 23.99 33.46 17.62
N SER A 407 24.83 32.85 18.46
CA SER A 407 25.85 33.57 19.24
C SER A 407 26.91 34.21 18.35
N THR A 408 27.28 33.51 17.27
CA THR A 408 28.30 33.98 16.32
C THR A 408 27.75 35.05 15.38
N LEU A 409 26.57 34.80 14.79
CA LEU A 409 26.01 35.69 13.77
C LEU A 409 25.33 36.93 14.34
N ARG A 410 24.73 36.83 15.53
CA ARG A 410 23.94 37.89 16.17
C ARG A 410 24.24 37.97 17.67
N PRO A 411 25.47 38.39 18.07
CA PRO A 411 25.84 38.54 19.47
C PRO A 411 24.95 39.57 20.20
N ASP A 412 24.46 40.58 19.47
CA ASP A 412 23.48 41.57 19.96
C ASP A 412 22.20 40.90 20.44
N ILE A 413 21.63 39.97 19.66
CA ILE A 413 20.42 39.23 20.02
C ILE A 413 20.72 38.15 21.05
N ALA A 414 21.85 37.45 20.94
CA ALA A 414 22.25 36.43 21.91
C ALA A 414 22.44 37.00 23.33
N SER A 415 22.76 38.29 23.46
CA SER A 415 22.85 38.97 24.76
C SER A 415 21.51 39.06 25.50
N GLU A 416 20.39 39.03 24.77
CA GLU A 416 19.03 39.04 25.33
C GLU A 416 18.54 37.63 25.72
N TRP A 417 19.39 36.60 25.63
CA TRP A 417 18.99 35.24 25.95
C TRP A 417 18.73 35.05 27.45
N ASN A 418 17.62 34.41 27.79
CA ASN A 418 17.34 34.04 29.17
C ASN A 418 17.89 32.64 29.48
N TYR A 419 19.12 32.57 30.00
CA TYR A 419 19.82 31.31 30.30
C TYR A 419 19.10 30.44 31.35
N GLU A 420 18.51 31.06 32.37
CA GLU A 420 17.80 30.33 33.43
C GLU A 420 16.55 29.64 32.88
N ARG A 421 15.74 30.36 32.10
CA ARG A 421 14.46 29.84 31.59
C ARG A 421 14.61 28.94 30.36
N ASN A 422 15.72 29.03 29.64
CA ASN A 422 16.02 28.13 28.52
C ASN A 422 16.81 26.88 28.94
N GLY A 423 17.21 26.78 30.20
CA GLY A 423 17.93 25.63 30.75
C GLY A 423 19.22 25.34 29.97
N ASN A 424 19.37 24.10 29.50
CA ASN A 424 20.57 23.66 28.78
C ASN A 424 20.69 24.18 27.34
N LEU A 425 19.64 24.82 26.79
CA LEU A 425 19.67 25.34 25.43
C LEU A 425 20.41 26.68 25.38
N LYS A 426 21.53 26.70 24.66
CA LYS A 426 22.40 27.87 24.50
C LYS A 426 22.26 28.50 23.10
N PRO A 427 22.56 29.81 22.95
CA PRO A 427 22.53 30.48 21.65
C PRO A 427 23.44 29.84 20.58
N ASP A 428 24.54 29.22 20.97
CA ASP A 428 25.48 28.53 20.06
C ASP A 428 24.96 27.16 19.55
N MET A 429 23.81 26.70 20.05
CA MET A 429 23.17 25.43 19.68
C MET A 429 21.99 25.60 18.70
N VAL A 430 21.70 26.82 18.26
CA VAL A 430 20.57 27.15 17.39
C VAL A 430 21.01 28.06 16.25
N THR A 431 20.41 27.90 15.07
CA THR A 431 20.66 28.79 13.92
C THR A 431 19.81 30.05 14.00
N CYS A 432 20.25 31.17 13.41
CA CYS A 432 19.44 32.39 13.35
C CYS A 432 18.08 32.22 12.64
N GLY A 433 17.97 31.23 11.75
CA GLY A 433 16.77 30.98 10.95
C GLY A 433 15.74 30.05 11.61
N THR A 434 16.03 29.48 12.78
CA THR A 434 15.09 28.54 13.43
C THR A 434 13.83 29.24 13.92
N ASP A 435 12.69 28.57 13.79
CA ASP A 435 11.40 29.02 14.30
C ASP A 435 11.22 28.74 15.81
N LYS A 436 12.16 28.00 16.42
CA LYS A 436 12.13 27.60 17.83
C LYS A 436 11.86 28.80 18.75
N LYS A 437 10.88 28.64 19.65
CA LYS A 437 10.51 29.65 20.64
C LYS A 437 11.33 29.48 21.92
N VAL A 438 12.00 30.55 22.32
CA VAL A 438 12.86 30.61 23.51
C VAL A 438 12.48 31.81 24.37
N TRP A 439 12.91 31.78 25.62
CA TRP A 439 12.77 32.90 26.54
C TRP A 439 13.85 33.94 26.29
N TRP A 440 13.42 35.18 26.15
CA TRP A 440 14.24 36.37 26.02
C TRP A 440 14.11 37.19 27.30
N LYS A 441 15.13 37.99 27.59
CA LYS A 441 15.14 38.98 28.66
C LYS A 441 15.71 40.30 28.15
N GLN A 442 15.13 41.40 28.59
CA GLN A 442 15.59 42.75 28.29
C GLN A 442 15.38 43.62 29.52
N TYR A 443 16.33 44.49 29.83
CA TYR A 443 16.18 45.49 30.90
C TYR A 443 15.45 46.72 30.36
N ASP A 444 14.49 47.24 31.13
CA ASP A 444 13.79 48.48 30.81
C ASP A 444 13.45 49.26 32.08
N LYS A 445 13.19 50.57 31.95
CA LYS A 445 12.73 51.40 33.06
C LYS A 445 11.22 51.29 33.20
N ASN A 446 10.73 51.09 34.42
CA ASN A 446 9.32 51.11 34.71
C ASN A 446 8.77 52.53 34.43
N PRO A 447 7.71 52.67 33.61
CA PRO A 447 7.18 53.99 33.24
C PRO A 447 6.52 54.75 34.39
N THR A 448 6.15 54.06 35.48
CA THR A 448 5.48 54.63 36.65
C THR A 448 6.47 54.93 37.77
N THR A 449 7.36 53.99 38.10
CA THR A 449 8.29 54.14 39.23
C THR A 449 9.67 54.64 38.83
N GLY A 450 10.06 54.56 37.55
CA GLY A 450 11.39 54.89 37.06
C GLY A 450 12.47 53.84 37.34
N GLU A 451 12.16 52.80 38.13
CA GLU A 451 13.09 51.73 38.51
C GLU A 451 13.42 50.81 37.32
N ILE A 452 14.65 50.28 37.28
CA ILE A 452 15.06 49.32 36.24
C ILE A 452 14.51 47.94 36.60
N MET A 453 13.85 47.30 35.63
CA MET A 453 13.30 45.96 35.78
C MET A 453 13.59 45.07 34.56
N ILE A 454 13.42 43.76 34.73
CA ILE A 454 13.61 42.77 33.67
C ILE A 454 12.27 42.46 33.01
N LEU A 455 12.21 42.62 31.70
CA LEU A 455 11.10 42.17 30.86
C LEU A 455 11.46 40.82 30.26
N GLU A 456 10.70 39.77 30.60
CA GLU A 456 10.90 38.43 30.06
C GLU A 456 9.74 38.02 29.15
N TRP A 457 10.04 37.42 28.00
CA TRP A 457 9.00 36.96 27.09
C TRP A 457 9.44 35.75 26.28
N LYS A 458 8.47 34.97 25.78
CA LYS A 458 8.73 33.81 24.92
C LYS A 458 8.44 34.15 23.46
N ALA A 459 9.44 34.06 22.59
CA ALA A 459 9.30 34.36 21.17
C ALA A 459 10.20 33.50 20.29
N SER A 460 9.84 33.41 19.01
CA SER A 460 10.60 32.69 17.98
C SER A 460 11.92 33.39 17.65
N ILE A 461 13.01 32.62 17.51
CA ILE A 461 14.35 33.14 17.19
C ILE A 461 14.36 33.88 15.86
N VAL A 462 13.85 33.28 14.78
CA VAL A 462 13.82 33.92 13.46
C VAL A 462 13.07 35.26 13.47
N ASN A 463 11.97 35.35 14.23
CA ASN A 463 11.23 36.61 14.35
C ASN A 463 12.01 37.66 15.15
N ARG A 464 12.68 37.25 16.25
CA ARG A 464 13.53 38.15 17.03
C ARG A 464 14.68 38.68 16.18
N VAL A 465 15.37 37.81 15.44
CA VAL A 465 16.46 38.16 14.52
C VAL A 465 16.00 39.13 13.42
N LYS A 466 14.78 38.95 12.89
CA LYS A 466 14.14 39.86 11.91
C LYS A 466 13.70 41.20 12.49
N GLY A 467 13.92 41.46 13.78
CA GLY A 467 13.63 42.75 14.43
C GLY A 467 12.29 42.82 15.15
N ALA A 468 11.62 41.70 15.43
CA ALA A 468 10.43 41.70 16.27
C ALA A 468 10.76 42.26 17.66
N GLN A 469 10.06 43.33 18.05
CA GLN A 469 10.26 44.02 19.33
C GLN A 469 9.67 43.22 20.50
N ASN A 470 10.13 43.52 21.71
CA ASN A 470 9.61 42.96 22.95
C ASN A 470 8.10 43.25 23.07
N PRO A 471 7.23 42.22 23.11
CA PRO A 471 5.78 42.39 23.10
C PRO A 471 5.23 43.10 24.33
N ILE A 472 5.95 43.07 25.46
CA ILE A 472 5.56 43.81 26.68
C ILE A 472 5.75 45.31 26.46
N LYS A 473 6.92 45.69 25.94
CA LYS A 473 7.29 47.10 25.70
C LYS A 473 6.37 47.78 24.67
N ILE A 474 5.93 47.07 23.64
CA ILE A 474 4.98 47.58 22.64
C ILE A 474 3.51 47.38 23.02
N GLY A 475 3.22 46.92 24.25
CA GLY A 475 1.85 46.79 24.77
C GLY A 475 1.01 45.65 24.18
N ARG A 476 1.64 44.67 23.50
CA ARG A 476 0.98 43.46 22.97
C ARG A 476 0.83 42.34 24.01
N LEU A 477 1.72 42.31 25.01
CA LEU A 477 1.67 41.38 26.14
C LEU A 477 1.56 42.17 27.44
N LEU A 478 0.59 41.81 28.29
CA LEU A 478 0.37 42.47 29.58
C LEU A 478 1.48 42.11 30.59
N LEU A 479 2.01 43.14 31.25
CA LEU A 479 2.81 43.02 32.47
C LEU A 479 2.24 44.00 33.50
N LYS A 480 1.57 43.46 34.52
CA LYS A 480 0.98 44.23 35.62
C LYS A 480 2.05 45.05 36.35
N GLY A 481 1.74 46.29 36.66
CA GLY A 481 2.66 47.28 37.24
C GLY A 481 3.55 48.00 36.20
N TYR A 482 3.51 47.60 34.92
CA TYR A 482 4.37 48.18 33.87
C TYR A 482 3.55 48.77 32.72
N ASN A 483 2.65 48.01 32.09
CA ASN A 483 1.88 48.48 30.92
C ASN A 483 0.36 48.34 31.02
N ASP A 484 -0.13 47.92 32.18
CA ASP A 484 -1.57 47.84 32.43
C ASP A 484 -2.20 49.23 32.57
N LEU A 485 -3.51 49.31 32.33
CA LEU A 485 -4.25 50.57 32.35
C LEU A 485 -4.29 51.18 33.76
N ALA A 486 -4.42 50.37 34.82
CA ALA A 486 -4.51 50.87 36.18
C ALA A 486 -3.23 51.62 36.61
N SER A 487 -2.07 51.05 36.30
CA SER A 487 -0.78 51.65 36.64
C SER A 487 -0.45 52.87 35.77
N LEU A 488 -0.68 52.82 34.46
CA LEU A 488 -0.31 53.91 33.55
C LEU A 488 -1.31 55.07 33.50
N ARG A 489 -2.60 54.78 33.69
CA ARG A 489 -3.69 55.76 33.57
C ARG A 489 -4.70 55.56 34.72
N PRO A 490 -4.30 55.86 35.96
CA PRO A 490 -5.19 55.78 37.11
C PRO A 490 -6.41 56.69 36.96
N ASP A 491 -6.28 57.81 36.24
CA ASP A 491 -7.37 58.71 35.85
C ASP A 491 -8.46 57.99 35.03
N LEU A 492 -8.07 57.20 34.03
CA LEU A 492 -9.01 56.42 33.23
C LEU A 492 -9.54 55.20 33.99
N ALA A 493 -8.73 54.61 34.87
CA ALA A 493 -9.17 53.52 35.72
C ALA A 493 -10.34 53.94 36.64
N LEU A 494 -10.38 55.21 37.07
CA LEU A 494 -11.51 55.76 37.83
C LEU A 494 -12.80 55.87 37.02
N GLU A 495 -12.70 56.00 35.69
CA GLU A 495 -13.84 56.03 34.78
C GLU A 495 -14.28 54.63 34.31
N TRP A 496 -13.73 53.56 34.88
CA TRP A 496 -14.09 52.19 34.50
C TRP A 496 -15.46 51.79 35.07
N ASP A 497 -16.40 51.33 34.23
CA ASP A 497 -17.64 50.76 34.75
C ASP A 497 -17.42 49.29 35.17
N TYR A 498 -17.14 49.09 36.46
CA TYR A 498 -16.91 47.76 37.05
C TYR A 498 -18.12 46.83 36.96
N LYS A 499 -19.35 47.37 36.97
CA LYS A 499 -20.57 46.55 36.92
C LYS A 499 -20.75 45.99 35.51
N GLN A 500 -20.60 46.84 34.49
CA GLN A 500 -20.81 46.46 33.09
C GLN A 500 -19.64 45.69 32.49
N ASN A 501 -18.41 45.90 32.96
CA ASN A 501 -17.23 45.16 32.49
C ASN A 501 -17.04 43.81 33.23
N GLY A 502 -17.85 43.53 34.25
CA GLY A 502 -17.83 42.29 35.00
C GLY A 502 -16.45 42.01 35.60
N ASN A 503 -15.89 40.84 35.29
CA ASN A 503 -14.60 40.40 35.84
C ASN A 503 -13.37 41.09 35.21
N LEU A 504 -13.55 41.87 34.13
CA LEU A 504 -12.44 42.55 33.47
C LEU A 504 -12.08 43.83 34.23
N LYS A 505 -10.86 43.87 34.78
CA LYS A 505 -10.34 44.99 35.56
C LYS A 505 -9.30 45.81 34.77
N PRO A 506 -9.10 47.10 35.09
CA PRO A 506 -8.08 47.94 34.44
C PRO A 506 -6.65 47.37 34.52
N ASP A 507 -6.29 46.65 35.58
CA ASP A 507 -4.97 46.01 35.73
C ASP A 507 -4.79 44.73 34.90
N MET A 508 -5.85 44.28 34.21
CA MET A 508 -5.87 43.10 33.34
C MET A 508 -5.79 43.43 31.85
N VAL A 509 -5.63 44.70 31.49
CA VAL A 509 -5.61 45.18 30.10
C VAL A 509 -4.47 46.17 29.87
N THR A 510 -3.85 46.12 28.70
CA THR A 510 -2.80 47.10 28.34
C THR A 510 -3.43 48.40 27.83
N CYS A 511 -2.75 49.53 28.03
CA CYS A 511 -3.17 50.83 27.47
C CYS A 511 -3.28 50.82 25.92
N GLY A 512 -2.56 49.91 25.26
CA GLY A 512 -2.57 49.74 23.81
C GLY A 512 -3.74 48.91 23.25
N LEU A 513 -4.59 48.35 24.12
CA LEU A 513 -5.61 47.40 23.70
C LEU A 513 -6.80 48.11 23.01
N ASN A 514 -7.12 47.70 21.78
CA ASN A 514 -8.28 48.25 21.04
C ASN A 514 -9.64 47.65 21.47
N LYS A 515 -9.70 46.93 22.59
CA LYS A 515 -10.93 46.33 23.11
C LYS A 515 -11.89 47.41 23.59
N LYS A 516 -13.14 47.36 23.12
CA LYS A 516 -14.23 48.23 23.60
C LYS A 516 -14.73 47.73 24.96
N VAL A 517 -14.73 48.63 25.93
CA VAL A 517 -15.19 48.41 27.31
C VAL A 517 -16.14 49.53 27.70
N TRP A 518 -16.88 49.32 28.78
CA TRP A 518 -17.80 50.31 29.33
C TRP A 518 -17.06 51.30 30.23
N TRP A 519 -17.35 52.58 30.03
CA TRP A 519 -16.84 53.69 30.81
C TRP A 519 -18.00 54.40 31.49
N THR A 520 -17.75 54.99 32.65
CA THR A 520 -18.70 55.82 33.38
C THR A 520 -18.04 57.14 33.78
N GLN A 521 -18.78 58.24 33.70
CA GLN A 521 -18.34 59.55 34.13
C GLN A 521 -19.52 60.27 34.80
N LYS A 522 -19.29 60.79 36.00
CA LYS A 522 -20.25 61.61 36.74
C LYS A 522 -19.91 63.08 36.52
N VAL A 523 -20.85 63.84 35.97
CA VAL A 523 -20.69 65.27 35.67
C VAL A 523 -21.74 66.04 36.47
N ARG A 524 -21.33 67.14 37.10
CA ARG A 524 -22.25 68.06 37.76
C ARG A 524 -22.84 69.01 36.71
N ASP A 525 -24.15 69.07 36.62
CA ASP A 525 -24.86 70.03 35.80
C ASP A 525 -24.74 71.43 36.43
N GLU A 526 -24.17 72.39 35.69
CA GLU A 526 -23.87 73.73 36.20
C GLU A 526 -25.12 74.58 36.45
N LYS A 527 -26.27 74.23 35.86
CA LYS A 527 -27.52 74.99 36.01
C LYS A 527 -28.41 74.46 37.12
N THR A 528 -28.46 73.15 37.30
CA THR A 528 -29.34 72.48 38.27
C THR A 528 -28.59 72.01 39.52
N GLY A 529 -27.26 71.88 39.45
CA GLY A 529 -26.43 71.34 40.53
C GLY A 529 -26.47 69.82 40.63
N ASP A 530 -27.31 69.14 39.84
CA ASP A 530 -27.50 67.70 39.86
C ASP A 530 -26.30 66.95 39.27
N ILE A 531 -26.03 65.74 39.76
CA ILE A 531 -24.96 64.87 39.24
C ILE A 531 -25.57 63.90 38.23
N VAL A 532 -25.20 64.05 36.96
CA VAL A 532 -25.61 63.15 35.87
C VAL A 532 -24.49 62.13 35.62
N GLU A 533 -24.82 60.84 35.66
CA GLU A 533 -23.90 59.75 35.33
C GLU A 533 -24.07 59.34 33.86
N TYR A 534 -23.02 59.50 33.06
CA TYR A 534 -22.97 59.06 31.68
C TYR A 534 -22.24 57.73 31.57
N LYS A 535 -22.82 56.78 30.82
CA LYS A 535 -22.22 55.47 30.54
C LYS A 535 -22.13 55.21 29.05
N TRP A 536 -20.94 54.85 28.57
CA TRP A 536 -20.71 54.63 27.15
C TRP A 536 -19.69 53.53 26.89
N LYS A 537 -19.68 53.02 25.66
CA LYS A 537 -18.78 51.96 25.22
C LYS A 537 -17.73 52.51 24.27
N SER A 538 -16.45 52.43 24.64
CA SER A 538 -15.33 52.92 23.82
C SER A 538 -14.10 52.04 23.97
N SER A 539 -13.17 52.09 23.00
CA SER A 539 -11.92 51.32 23.07
C SER A 539 -10.97 51.92 24.11
N ILE A 540 -10.23 51.06 24.82
CA ILE A 540 -9.23 51.49 25.82
C ILE A 540 -8.18 52.38 25.16
N TYR A 541 -7.61 51.92 24.03
CA TYR A 541 -6.67 52.72 23.25
C TYR A 541 -7.23 54.09 22.85
N GLY A 542 -8.51 54.16 22.46
CA GLY A 542 -9.19 55.41 22.12
C GLY A 542 -9.30 56.37 23.31
N ARG A 543 -9.67 55.86 24.49
CA ARG A 543 -9.68 56.66 25.74
C ARG A 543 -8.29 57.15 26.11
N VAL A 544 -7.28 56.28 26.02
CA VAL A 544 -5.87 56.63 26.30
C VAL A 544 -5.38 57.73 25.37
N LYS A 545 -5.83 57.73 24.10
CA LYS A 545 -5.53 58.77 23.09
C LYS A 545 -6.25 60.12 23.31
N GLY A 546 -7.18 60.20 24.26
CA GLY A 546 -7.90 61.44 24.58
C GLY A 546 -9.35 61.50 24.08
N ASN A 547 -9.92 60.41 23.54
CA ASN A 547 -11.34 60.40 23.20
C ASN A 547 -12.18 60.48 24.49
N GLY A 548 -12.89 61.60 24.67
CA GLY A 548 -13.72 61.87 25.83
C GLY A 548 -15.10 61.19 25.78
N ASN A 549 -15.98 61.68 26.64
CA ASN A 549 -17.36 61.24 26.72
C ASN A 549 -18.18 61.76 25.51
N PRO A 550 -18.75 60.87 24.66
CA PRO A 550 -19.45 61.28 23.45
C PRO A 550 -20.74 62.06 23.71
N TYR A 551 -21.36 61.94 24.89
CA TYR A 551 -22.59 62.68 25.22
C TYR A 551 -22.36 64.17 25.44
N LEU A 552 -21.10 64.60 25.54
CA LEU A 552 -20.70 65.99 25.72
C LEU A 552 -20.24 66.65 24.40
N THR A 553 -20.56 66.06 23.24
CA THR A 553 -20.11 66.52 21.89
C THR A 553 -21.30 66.85 20.97
N THR A 554 -21.36 68.07 20.39
CA THR A 554 -22.54 68.81 19.86
C THR A 554 -22.97 68.52 18.39
N TYR A 555 -24.24 68.17 18.11
CA TYR A 555 -24.90 68.16 16.75
C TYR A 555 -26.44 68.38 16.78
N LYS A 556 -26.97 69.47 17.38
CA LYS A 556 -28.44 69.66 17.50
C LYS A 556 -29.11 70.44 16.35
N GLY A 557 -28.43 71.43 15.74
CA GLY A 557 -29.06 72.38 14.80
C GLY A 557 -29.45 71.84 13.43
N GLU A 558 -28.58 71.02 12.80
CA GLU A 558 -28.88 70.40 11.50
C GLU A 558 -30.09 69.45 11.57
N GLU A 559 -30.29 68.79 12.71
CA GLU A 559 -31.41 67.88 12.92
C GLU A 559 -32.75 68.65 13.01
N TYR A 560 -32.77 69.84 13.61
CA TYR A 560 -33.99 70.68 13.65
C TYR A 560 -34.41 71.17 12.26
N ILE A 561 -33.45 71.61 11.43
CA ILE A 561 -33.73 72.01 10.04
C ILE A 561 -34.33 70.84 9.27
N LYS A 562 -33.73 69.66 9.39
CA LYS A 562 -34.21 68.44 8.73
C LYS A 562 -35.64 68.11 9.17
N GLN A 563 -35.92 68.14 10.47
CA GLN A 563 -37.26 67.89 11.01
C GLN A 563 -38.28 68.91 10.48
N TYR A 564 -37.93 70.20 10.42
CA TYR A 564 -38.78 71.25 9.87
C TYR A 564 -39.11 71.01 8.39
N LEU A 565 -38.12 70.69 7.56
CA LEU A 565 -38.34 70.45 6.13
C LEU A 565 -39.21 69.22 5.89
N GLN A 566 -39.03 68.15 6.69
CA GLN A 566 -39.88 66.95 6.64
C GLN A 566 -41.32 67.24 7.09
N LYS A 567 -41.50 67.97 8.20
CA LYS A 567 -42.82 68.33 8.74
C LYS A 567 -43.63 69.15 7.74
N ASN A 568 -42.99 70.06 7.02
CA ASN A 568 -43.61 70.90 6.00
C ASN A 568 -43.68 70.23 4.62
N ASN A 569 -43.28 68.96 4.51
CA ASN A 569 -43.28 68.17 3.29
C ASN A 569 -42.52 68.84 2.13
N ILE A 570 -41.44 69.55 2.45
CA ILE A 570 -40.56 70.22 1.50
C ILE A 570 -39.52 69.22 1.02
N SER A 571 -39.40 69.01 -0.29
CA SER A 571 -38.37 68.11 -0.84
C SER A 571 -36.99 68.75 -0.74
N PHE A 572 -36.03 68.04 -0.15
CA PHE A 572 -34.66 68.54 0.03
C PHE A 572 -33.61 67.45 -0.17
N LYS A 573 -32.36 67.88 -0.34
CA LYS A 573 -31.17 67.02 -0.32
C LYS A 573 -30.18 67.51 0.72
N ALA A 574 -29.76 66.61 1.61
CA ALA A 574 -28.73 66.90 2.61
C ALA A 574 -27.32 66.87 2.00
N GLN A 575 -26.42 67.69 2.53
CA GLN A 575 -25.01 67.76 2.16
C GLN A 575 -24.79 67.96 0.65
N GLN A 576 -25.50 68.92 0.06
CA GLN A 576 -25.47 69.24 -1.37
C GLN A 576 -24.09 69.79 -1.76
N LYS A 577 -23.43 69.11 -2.69
CA LYS A 577 -22.12 69.50 -3.24
C LYS A 577 -22.26 69.87 -4.71
N PHE A 578 -21.45 70.83 -5.14
CA PHE A 578 -21.27 71.17 -6.54
C PHE A 578 -19.83 70.88 -6.93
N SER A 579 -19.64 70.24 -8.08
CA SER A 579 -18.32 69.77 -8.54
C SER A 579 -17.31 70.90 -8.77
N ASP A 580 -17.80 72.11 -9.00
CA ASP A 580 -17.00 73.30 -9.25
C ASP A 580 -16.89 74.23 -8.02
N LEU A 581 -17.42 73.82 -6.86
CA LEU A 581 -17.28 74.54 -5.59
C LEU A 581 -16.20 73.92 -4.70
N LEU A 582 -15.00 74.49 -4.75
CA LEU A 582 -13.81 74.00 -4.04
C LEU A 582 -13.39 74.90 -2.86
N GLY A 583 -12.99 74.25 -1.77
CA GLY A 583 -12.39 74.88 -0.59
C GLY A 583 -10.92 75.23 -0.78
N THR A 584 -10.31 75.79 0.26
CA THR A 584 -8.91 76.26 0.28
C THR A 584 -7.83 75.16 0.18
N GLY A 585 -8.20 73.91 -0.11
CA GLY A 585 -7.30 72.77 -0.27
C GLY A 585 -7.91 71.70 -1.18
N ASP A 586 -8.55 72.14 -2.26
CA ASP A 586 -9.11 71.32 -3.36
C ASP A 586 -10.21 70.31 -2.98
N GLY A 587 -10.66 70.30 -1.73
CA GLY A 587 -11.86 69.55 -1.32
C GLY A 587 -13.16 70.28 -1.71
N HIS A 588 -14.18 69.54 -2.12
CA HIS A 588 -15.50 70.09 -2.41
C HIS A 588 -16.20 70.61 -1.14
N LEU A 589 -16.76 71.83 -1.20
CA LEU A 589 -17.61 72.34 -0.13
C LEU A 589 -19.05 71.83 -0.33
N SER A 590 -19.72 71.50 0.77
CA SER A 590 -21.14 71.14 0.81
C SER A 590 -21.97 72.22 1.50
N TYR A 591 -23.23 72.33 1.11
CA TYR A 591 -24.28 72.97 1.88
C TYR A 591 -25.06 71.94 2.70
N ASP A 592 -25.46 72.29 3.92
CA ASP A 592 -26.12 71.34 4.82
C ASP A 592 -27.42 70.79 4.22
N PHE A 593 -28.22 71.66 3.58
CA PHE A 593 -29.40 71.26 2.82
C PHE A 593 -29.57 72.08 1.53
N SER A 594 -30.21 71.49 0.52
CA SER A 594 -30.67 72.18 -0.68
C SER A 594 -32.10 71.81 -1.04
N ILE A 595 -32.89 72.80 -1.43
CA ILE A 595 -34.27 72.67 -1.91
C ILE A 595 -34.28 73.06 -3.39
N PRO A 596 -34.70 72.18 -4.32
CA PRO A 596 -34.90 72.54 -5.72
C PRO A 596 -36.02 73.58 -5.85
N ASP A 597 -35.80 74.63 -6.65
CA ASP A 597 -36.76 75.72 -6.83
C ASP A 597 -36.79 76.18 -8.30
N GLU A 598 -37.97 76.41 -8.87
CA GLU A 598 -38.11 76.74 -10.29
C GLU A 598 -37.59 78.15 -10.63
N LYS A 599 -37.63 79.08 -9.68
CA LYS A 599 -37.24 80.48 -9.88
C LYS A 599 -35.75 80.70 -9.62
N TYR A 600 -35.21 80.06 -8.60
CA TYR A 600 -33.84 80.25 -8.14
C TYR A 600 -32.92 79.07 -8.47
N GLY A 601 -33.43 77.98 -9.04
CA GLY A 601 -32.70 76.72 -9.25
C GLY A 601 -32.53 75.93 -7.94
N TYR A 602 -31.83 76.52 -6.97
CA TYR A 602 -31.71 75.98 -5.62
C TYR A 602 -31.86 77.06 -4.54
N ILE A 603 -32.52 76.69 -3.45
CA ILE A 603 -32.45 77.36 -2.15
C ILE A 603 -31.56 76.51 -1.25
N LEU A 604 -30.43 77.07 -0.84
CA LEU A 604 -29.38 76.43 -0.06
C LEU A 604 -29.49 76.87 1.40
N ILE A 605 -29.31 75.95 2.34
CA ILE A 605 -29.41 76.20 3.78
C ILE A 605 -28.13 75.74 4.48
N GLU A 606 -27.60 76.58 5.37
CA GLU A 606 -26.44 76.32 6.24
C GLU A 606 -26.79 76.59 7.69
N TYR A 607 -26.37 75.72 8.60
CA TYR A 607 -26.38 75.95 10.04
C TYR A 607 -24.96 76.23 10.55
N ASN A 608 -24.67 77.50 10.78
CA ASN A 608 -23.34 77.93 11.18
C ASN A 608 -23.15 77.82 12.70
N GLY A 609 -22.34 76.86 13.14
CA GLY A 609 -21.85 76.73 14.50
C GLY A 609 -21.03 77.94 15.01
N ILE A 610 -20.74 78.01 16.31
CA ILE A 610 -19.94 79.09 16.92
C ILE A 610 -18.57 79.27 16.27
N GLN A 611 -17.99 78.18 15.74
CA GLN A 611 -16.71 78.15 15.03
C GLN A 611 -16.67 78.96 13.72
N HIS A 612 -17.83 79.38 13.19
CA HIS A 612 -17.89 80.32 12.06
C HIS A 612 -17.69 81.78 12.48
N TYR A 613 -17.86 82.08 13.77
CA TYR A 613 -17.88 83.44 14.32
C TYR A 613 -16.66 83.71 15.20
N GLU A 614 -16.30 82.74 16.05
CA GLU A 614 -15.26 82.88 17.07
C GLU A 614 -14.19 81.81 16.96
N SER A 615 -12.97 82.14 17.40
CA SER A 615 -11.85 81.19 17.41
C SER A 615 -11.98 80.26 18.60
N VAL A 616 -12.08 78.96 18.35
CA VAL A 616 -12.13 77.94 19.39
C VAL A 616 -10.84 77.11 19.33
N GLU A 617 -10.03 77.14 20.39
CA GLU A 617 -8.73 76.44 20.43
C GLU A 617 -8.84 74.95 20.12
N TYR A 618 -9.87 74.28 20.65
CA TYR A 618 -10.16 72.87 20.42
C TYR A 618 -10.28 72.51 18.92
N TRP A 619 -10.68 73.46 18.08
CA TRP A 619 -10.91 73.27 16.63
C TRP A 619 -9.81 73.88 15.76
N GLY A 620 -8.64 74.21 16.32
CA GLY A 620 -7.50 74.75 15.58
C GLY A 620 -7.34 76.27 15.63
N GLY A 621 -8.04 76.93 16.56
CA GLY A 621 -7.84 78.34 16.90
C GLY A 621 -8.07 79.31 15.72
N GLU A 622 -7.30 80.39 15.70
CA GLU A 622 -7.47 81.50 14.76
C GLU A 622 -7.24 81.10 13.28
N ALA A 623 -6.33 80.15 13.04
CA ALA A 623 -6.05 79.63 11.70
C ALA A 623 -7.26 78.88 11.11
N ALA A 624 -7.95 78.08 11.93
CA ALA A 624 -9.16 77.38 11.53
C ALA A 624 -10.31 78.35 11.26
N LEU A 625 -10.49 79.37 12.10
CA LEU A 625 -11.50 80.42 11.89
C LEU A 625 -11.26 81.17 10.56
N LYS A 626 -10.01 81.50 10.24
CA LYS A 626 -9.66 82.16 8.96
C LYS A 626 -10.00 81.29 7.76
N LYS A 627 -9.75 79.97 7.86
CA LYS A 627 -10.11 79.00 6.83
C LYS A 627 -11.64 78.88 6.68
N GLN A 628 -12.36 78.85 7.79
CA GLN A 628 -13.83 78.75 7.80
C GLN A 628 -14.47 80.00 7.19
N LYS A 629 -14.02 81.21 7.56
CA LYS A 629 -14.50 82.48 6.96
C LYS A 629 -14.28 82.54 5.45
N GLU A 630 -13.17 81.99 4.97
CA GLU A 630 -12.89 81.89 3.53
C GLU A 630 -13.81 80.89 2.83
N HIS A 631 -14.14 79.75 3.46
CA HIS A 631 -15.11 78.79 2.91
C HIS A 631 -16.52 79.39 2.87
N ASP A 632 -16.95 80.08 3.93
CA ASP A 632 -18.24 80.78 3.98
C ASP A 632 -18.34 81.88 2.91
N LYS A 633 -17.23 82.57 2.64
CA LYS A 633 -17.15 83.55 1.54
C LYS A 633 -17.33 82.86 0.19
N ARG A 634 -16.60 81.77 -0.07
CA ARG A 634 -16.70 81.01 -1.33
C ARG A 634 -18.10 80.46 -1.57
N LYS A 635 -18.74 79.92 -0.53
CA LYS A 635 -20.14 79.47 -0.59
C LYS A 635 -21.09 80.62 -0.96
N ARG A 636 -20.99 81.76 -0.26
CA ARG A 636 -21.82 82.95 -0.58
C ARG A 636 -21.61 83.46 -2.00
N ASP A 637 -20.37 83.57 -2.43
CA ASP A 637 -20.03 84.03 -3.79
C ASP A 637 -20.53 83.04 -4.86
N TYR A 638 -20.44 81.74 -4.58
CA TYR A 638 -20.92 80.69 -5.47
C TYR A 638 -22.45 80.72 -5.62
N ALA A 639 -23.19 80.82 -4.52
CA ALA A 639 -24.65 80.93 -4.56
C ALA A 639 -25.08 82.17 -5.37
N LYS A 640 -24.44 83.32 -5.11
CA LYS A 640 -24.70 84.57 -5.84
C LYS A 640 -24.39 84.47 -7.33
N LYS A 641 -23.26 83.86 -7.71
CA LYS A 641 -22.84 83.68 -9.11
C LYS A 641 -23.85 82.86 -9.92
N HIS A 642 -24.45 81.84 -9.31
CA HIS A 642 -25.39 80.93 -9.98
C HIS A 642 -26.86 81.35 -9.84
N GLY A 643 -27.14 82.48 -9.18
CA GLY A 643 -28.51 82.95 -8.95
C GLY A 643 -29.27 82.18 -7.86
N TYR A 644 -28.59 81.29 -7.11
CA TYR A 644 -29.18 80.52 -6.02
C TYR A 644 -29.45 81.41 -4.80
N LYS A 645 -30.45 81.04 -4.02
CA LYS A 645 -30.72 81.70 -2.73
C LYS A 645 -30.02 80.96 -1.60
N LEU A 646 -29.34 81.66 -0.71
CA LEU A 646 -28.69 81.09 0.47
C LEU A 646 -29.35 81.61 1.75
N ILE A 647 -29.76 80.69 2.62
CA ILE A 647 -30.25 80.92 3.98
C ILE A 647 -29.16 80.44 4.95
N THR A 648 -28.78 81.28 5.91
CA THR A 648 -27.77 80.92 6.91
C THR A 648 -28.35 81.10 8.31
N ILE A 649 -28.46 80.00 9.04
CA ILE A 649 -28.98 79.96 10.40
C ILE A 649 -27.79 79.98 11.36
N LYS A 650 -27.82 80.88 12.35
CA LYS A 650 -26.76 81.00 13.34
C LYS A 650 -26.94 79.94 14.44
N TYR A 651 -25.84 79.52 15.06
CA TYR A 651 -25.85 78.63 16.23
C TYR A 651 -26.68 79.12 17.42
N THR A 652 -27.03 80.41 17.45
CA THR A 652 -27.90 81.01 18.46
C THR A 652 -29.37 80.63 18.30
N TYR A 653 -29.75 80.00 17.19
CA TYR A 653 -31.05 79.37 16.99
C TYR A 653 -30.94 77.89 17.42
N ASP A 654 -30.90 77.67 18.74
CA ASP A 654 -30.51 76.40 19.37
C ASP A 654 -31.69 75.53 19.84
N THR A 655 -32.92 75.96 19.55
CA THR A 655 -34.17 75.19 19.74
C THR A 655 -34.89 74.96 18.42
N TYR A 656 -35.77 73.95 18.37
CA TYR A 656 -36.57 73.67 17.18
C TYR A 656 -37.46 74.85 16.80
N GLU A 657 -38.12 75.47 17.78
CA GLU A 657 -39.08 76.57 17.59
C GLU A 657 -38.40 77.81 16.99
N SER A 658 -37.18 78.13 17.45
CA SER A 658 -36.42 79.26 16.93
C SER A 658 -35.95 79.04 15.48
N VAL A 659 -35.61 77.79 15.12
CA VAL A 659 -35.27 77.41 13.74
C VAL A 659 -36.51 77.41 12.86
N GLU A 660 -37.64 76.90 13.34
CA GLU A 660 -38.94 76.89 12.65
C GLU A 660 -39.41 78.31 12.33
N GLU A 661 -39.43 79.22 13.30
CA GLU A 661 -39.85 80.62 13.10
C GLU A 661 -38.96 81.33 12.06
N TYR A 662 -37.64 81.09 12.13
CA TYR A 662 -36.69 81.69 11.20
C TYR A 662 -36.86 81.15 9.77
N LEU A 663 -37.01 79.84 9.61
CA LEU A 663 -37.21 79.21 8.31
C LEU A 663 -38.57 79.57 7.70
N ASP A 664 -39.63 79.63 8.50
CA ASP A 664 -40.95 80.08 8.06
C ASP A 664 -40.85 81.48 7.44
N LYS A 665 -40.21 82.41 8.16
CA LYS A 665 -40.04 83.78 7.71
C LYS A 665 -39.25 83.89 6.40
N GLU A 666 -38.17 83.12 6.26
CA GLU A 666 -37.31 83.20 5.08
C GLU A 666 -37.89 82.46 3.87
N LEU A 667 -38.53 81.30 4.08
CA LEU A 667 -39.15 80.52 2.99
C LEU A 667 -40.46 81.13 2.49
N LYS A 668 -41.26 81.78 3.35
CA LYS A 668 -42.43 82.58 2.92
C LYS A 668 -42.05 83.73 1.99
N LYS A 669 -40.98 84.47 2.33
CA LYS A 669 -40.47 85.56 1.46
C LYS A 669 -40.06 85.08 0.06
N LEU A 670 -39.68 83.81 -0.05
CA LEU A 670 -39.25 83.20 -1.30
C LEU A 670 -40.41 82.54 -2.07
N GLY A 671 -41.61 82.47 -1.48
CA GLY A 671 -42.78 81.83 -2.09
C GLY A 671 -42.75 80.31 -2.04
N VAL A 672 -41.94 79.71 -1.16
CA VAL A 672 -41.81 78.25 -1.02
C VAL A 672 -42.96 77.67 -0.20
N ILE A 673 -43.55 78.48 0.68
CA ILE A 673 -44.69 78.13 1.54
C ILE A 673 -45.69 79.30 1.54
N ASP A 674 -46.99 79.01 1.43
CA ASP A 674 -48.08 79.99 1.37
C ASP A 674 -48.69 80.29 2.76
N ASP A 675 -49.32 81.46 2.92
CA ASP A 675 -49.95 81.94 4.17
C ASP A 675 -51.27 81.22 4.56
N THR A 676 -51.60 80.10 3.92
CA THR A 676 -52.85 79.36 4.21
C THR A 676 -52.59 77.93 4.68
N ARG A 677 -52.33 77.78 5.98
CA ARG A 677 -52.90 76.66 6.74
C ARG A 677 -53.43 77.15 8.09
N LYS A 678 -54.77 77.20 8.14
CA LYS A 678 -55.57 77.19 9.37
C LYS A 678 -55.26 75.92 10.16
N GLU A 679 -55.33 76.08 11.47
CA GLU A 679 -55.54 75.05 12.47
C GLU A 679 -56.43 73.91 11.95
N GLU A 680 -55.94 72.67 12.03
CA GLU A 680 -56.80 71.54 12.38
C GLU A 680 -56.31 70.99 13.71
N ASN A 681 -57.22 71.07 14.67
CA ASN A 681 -57.07 70.60 16.03
C ASN A 681 -57.76 69.23 16.16
N VAL A 682 -57.20 68.41 17.06
CA VAL A 682 -57.75 67.23 17.77
C VAL A 682 -57.86 65.88 17.02
N ASN A 683 -57.11 64.87 17.47
CA ASN A 683 -57.66 63.83 18.38
C ASN A 683 -56.61 62.85 18.95
N ASP A 684 -56.61 62.76 20.29
CA ASP A 684 -56.19 61.60 21.07
C ASP A 684 -56.97 60.35 20.63
N ALA A 685 -56.28 59.22 20.45
CA ALA A 685 -56.70 57.89 20.92
C ALA A 685 -55.67 56.79 20.56
N ALA A 686 -55.26 56.05 21.61
CA ALA A 686 -54.56 54.76 21.68
C ALA A 686 -53.02 54.73 21.53
#